data_AF-A0A1E1IT17-F1
#
_entry.id   AF-A0A1E1IT17-F1
#
_cell.length_a   1.000
_cell.length_b   1.000
_cell.length_c   1.000
_cell.angle_alpha   90.00
_cell.angle_beta   90.00
_cell.angle_gamma   90.00
#
_symmetry.space_group_name_H-M   'P 1'
#
loop_
_entity.id
_entity.type
_entity.pdbx_description
1 polymer ?
#
loop_
_entity_poly.entity_id
_entity_poly.type
_entity_poly.pdbx_seq_one_letter_code
_entity_poly.pdbx_strand_id
1 'polypeptide(L)'
;MDRVYIKCCSAFSSAAANWNEAYQVALEMGDSTMQLATARLEELLRVERAFEEAAAQGAMRIVTMDPNAPRSVPKELLCYRDMNIFYRVLPDGRSGRNIVATLRGVLQSRSASLTVPLTSLLMYRGIPVLAQALAPFGTEPIKIYGDGAESDPEVAAEVEIIADALRTPLPDQVLCEVYRSLDGRMYVTNTNITTIALDDSMLIGSPLKRPEMLALCPCVTATCEDTLSVLHNAVVMEALWRVLDAAVDQQCRRLSDTLHFYGVNLCLLGGVLDAFAERYGDAADDVQRFTEVVAIEMIARTIKQEFYAEVQAKRLGVDEVGVNTCYARHLRAALHSEHRERFSQLVLRKYAIDNGSGHADGLLRVLLDVRRDRCSAIVERVSWLIGACSAPSADGAESRRTVAWAFLVAGRITPCLCDPKLMCSLEPLYRSWRTGEAHCFACCYPLQVKVAMWQGRVGDGLNLASTAVEQVTARYGNTSIRAVQAQRTFMKLLFTIPSLENVREAYSMATCILEVYKDHAGPITRAKCHIEVGYCLLGASAVMNVVGEAARHFQAAEQLLLLASLRSSNGAWLYLQPSLGLVRCRQLGQQDGPVPLKALVADALYLSRAAAPADYCTKYLWVLGMELAAERHYAESAQILTTAYRMAKRTQRTRLDVDRLHGDTLRVYSDWDPEQYAAYCTAIAEGARVP
;
A
#
# COMPACT_ATOMS: atom_id res chain seq x y z
N MET A 1 -2.89 5.44 20.79
CA MET A 1 -2.17 4.26 20.26
C MET A 1 -0.72 4.57 20.02
N ASP A 2 -0.48 5.75 19.46
CA ASP A 2 0.79 6.15 18.87
C ASP A 2 1.93 6.26 19.84
N ARG A 3 1.73 6.75 21.07
CA ARG A 3 2.83 7.02 21.99
C ARG A 3 3.82 5.86 22.18
N VAL A 4 3.35 4.61 22.22
CA VAL A 4 4.25 3.44 22.34
C VAL A 4 4.97 3.13 21.02
N TYR A 5 4.24 3.15 19.90
CA TYR A 5 4.82 2.95 18.57
C TYR A 5 5.87 4.04 18.26
N ILE A 6 5.54 5.30 18.49
CA ILE A 6 6.44 6.46 18.35
C ILE A 6 7.69 6.30 19.23
N LYS A 7 7.52 5.88 20.48
CA LYS A 7 8.64 5.59 21.39
C LYS A 7 9.49 4.42 20.90
N CYS A 8 8.92 3.43 20.23
CA CYS A 8 9.71 2.35 19.62
C CYS A 8 10.48 2.84 18.39
N CYS A 9 9.89 3.74 17.60
CA CYS A 9 10.52 4.35 16.42
C CYS A 9 11.75 5.19 16.79
N SER A 10 11.78 5.85 17.96
CA SER A 10 12.98 6.58 18.41
C SER A 10 14.18 5.67 18.68
N ALA A 11 13.97 4.36 18.79
CA ALA A 11 15.00 3.36 18.94
C ALA A 11 15.16 2.49 17.67
N PHE A 12 14.79 3.02 16.49
CA PHE A 12 14.97 2.39 15.18
C PHE A 12 16.43 1.92 14.99
N SER A 13 16.61 0.72 14.44
CA SER A 13 17.94 0.15 14.21
C SER A 13 18.31 0.20 12.73
N SER A 14 19.38 0.91 12.39
CA SER A 14 19.94 0.92 11.04
C SER A 14 20.60 -0.40 10.64
N ALA A 15 20.88 -1.29 11.60
CA ALA A 15 21.44 -2.62 11.35
C ALA A 15 20.37 -3.65 10.94
N ALA A 16 19.09 -3.32 11.09
CA ALA A 16 17.97 -4.17 10.73
C ALA A 16 17.32 -3.73 9.42
N ALA A 17 16.50 -4.60 8.82
CA ALA A 17 15.78 -4.28 7.59
C ALA A 17 14.91 -3.01 7.76
N ASN A 18 15.03 -2.08 6.81
CA ASN A 18 14.16 -0.91 6.71
C ASN A 18 12.96 -1.24 5.81
N TRP A 19 11.93 -1.84 6.41
CA TRP A 19 10.73 -2.26 5.69
C TRP A 19 9.96 -1.09 5.08
N ASN A 20 9.96 0.06 5.75
CA ASN A 20 9.32 1.27 5.24
C ASN A 20 10.05 1.77 3.99
N GLU A 21 11.38 1.88 4.00
CA GLU A 21 12.14 2.26 2.79
C GLU A 21 11.84 1.33 1.61
N ALA A 22 11.92 0.01 1.80
CA ALA A 22 11.65 -0.94 0.72
C ALA A 22 10.25 -0.77 0.13
N TYR A 23 9.24 -0.56 0.97
CA TYR A 23 7.86 -0.38 0.55
C TYR A 23 7.65 0.97 -0.15
N GLN A 24 8.21 2.06 0.41
CA GLN A 24 8.06 3.40 -0.15
C GLN A 24 8.81 3.56 -1.48
N VAL A 25 9.99 2.97 -1.62
CA VAL A 25 10.73 2.94 -2.90
C VAL A 25 9.91 2.20 -3.96
N ALA A 26 9.24 1.09 -3.60
CA ALA A 26 8.31 0.41 -4.50
C ALA A 26 7.11 1.31 -4.84
N LEU A 27 6.50 1.98 -3.86
CA LEU A 27 5.36 2.87 -4.06
C LEU A 27 5.68 4.05 -5.00
N GLU A 28 6.89 4.59 -4.90
CA GLU A 28 7.40 5.72 -5.70
C GLU A 28 7.88 5.31 -7.10
N MET A 29 7.86 4.02 -7.45
CA MET A 29 8.15 3.58 -8.82
C MET A 29 7.19 4.22 -9.83
N GLY A 30 7.71 4.53 -11.03
CA GLY A 30 6.93 5.12 -12.10
C GLY A 30 5.74 4.25 -12.50
N ASP A 31 4.64 4.89 -12.90
CA ASP A 31 3.41 4.24 -13.35
C ASP A 31 2.79 4.93 -14.56
N SER A 32 3.61 5.55 -15.41
CA SER A 32 3.17 6.24 -16.63
C SER A 32 2.66 5.30 -17.72
N THR A 33 3.02 4.01 -17.67
CA THR A 33 2.54 2.96 -18.57
C THR A 33 1.95 1.79 -17.78
N MET A 34 1.09 1.00 -18.41
CA MET A 34 0.51 -0.20 -17.78
C MET A 34 1.59 -1.22 -17.36
N GLN A 35 2.68 -1.34 -18.13
CA GLN A 35 3.80 -2.21 -17.79
C GLN A 35 4.52 -1.75 -16.51
N LEU A 36 4.82 -0.45 -16.42
CA LEU A 36 5.45 0.12 -15.22
C LEU A 36 4.53 0.03 -14.00
N ALA A 37 3.23 0.30 -14.17
CA ALA A 37 2.24 0.16 -13.10
C ALA A 37 2.12 -1.30 -12.60
N THR A 38 2.19 -2.27 -13.51
CA THR A 38 2.17 -3.70 -13.16
C THR A 38 3.44 -4.10 -12.40
N ALA A 39 4.61 -3.70 -12.90
CA ALA A 39 5.89 -3.96 -12.22
C ALA A 39 5.94 -3.33 -10.82
N ARG A 40 5.37 -2.14 -10.65
CA ARG A 40 5.21 -1.50 -9.35
C ARG A 40 4.35 -2.34 -8.41
N LEU A 41 3.18 -2.80 -8.85
CA LEU A 41 2.29 -3.63 -8.04
C LEU A 41 2.98 -4.93 -7.61
N GLU A 42 3.68 -5.60 -8.53
CA GLU A 42 4.42 -6.83 -8.23
C GLU A 42 5.47 -6.61 -7.15
N GLU A 43 6.20 -5.49 -7.22
CA GLU A 43 7.21 -5.14 -6.22
C GLU A 43 6.59 -4.80 -4.86
N LEU A 44 5.50 -4.04 -4.83
CA LEU A 44 4.74 -3.76 -3.59
C LEU A 44 4.29 -5.06 -2.91
N LEU A 45 3.66 -5.97 -3.66
CA LEU A 45 3.20 -7.26 -3.15
C LEU A 45 4.36 -8.16 -2.72
N ARG A 46 5.53 -8.03 -3.35
CA ARG A 46 6.74 -8.78 -2.96
C ARG A 46 7.27 -8.28 -1.61
N VAL A 47 7.38 -6.97 -1.43
CA VAL A 47 7.85 -6.36 -0.17
C VAL A 47 6.85 -6.65 0.97
N GLU A 48 5.56 -6.48 0.73
CA GLU A 48 4.51 -6.73 1.72
C GLU A 48 4.51 -8.20 2.16
N ARG A 49 4.63 -9.17 1.23
CA ARG A 49 4.75 -10.60 1.58
C ARG A 49 5.99 -10.90 2.41
N ALA A 50 7.15 -10.34 2.05
CA ALA A 50 8.38 -10.53 2.81
C ALA A 50 8.27 -9.97 4.25
N PHE A 51 7.59 -8.83 4.41
CA PHE A 51 7.28 -8.27 5.72
C PHE A 51 6.30 -9.16 6.51
N GLU A 52 5.23 -9.65 5.87
CA GLU A 52 4.25 -10.55 6.48
C GLU A 52 4.89 -11.85 6.96
N GLU A 53 5.80 -12.44 6.19
CA GLU A 53 6.56 -13.64 6.57
C GLU A 53 7.43 -13.39 7.81
N ALA A 54 8.18 -12.28 7.83
CA ALA A 54 8.99 -11.90 8.98
C ALA A 54 8.12 -11.62 10.22
N ALA A 55 6.99 -10.94 10.03
CA ALA A 55 6.07 -10.58 11.10
C ALA A 55 5.29 -11.78 11.65
N ALA A 56 4.91 -12.74 10.80
CA ALA A 56 4.13 -13.92 11.20
C ALA A 56 4.87 -14.75 12.25
N GLN A 57 6.19 -14.95 12.08
CA GLN A 57 7.00 -15.71 13.04
C GLN A 57 7.03 -15.04 14.42
N GLY A 58 7.22 -13.71 14.47
CA GLY A 58 7.17 -12.95 15.71
C GLY A 58 5.78 -12.99 16.37
N ALA A 59 4.72 -12.81 15.57
CA ALA A 59 3.34 -12.86 16.05
C ALA A 59 2.96 -14.25 16.60
N MET A 60 3.38 -15.34 15.96
CA MET A 60 3.16 -16.70 16.46
C MET A 60 3.79 -16.89 17.84
N ARG A 61 5.07 -16.52 17.99
CA ARG A 61 5.78 -16.61 19.28
C ARG A 61 5.13 -15.77 20.38
N ILE A 62 4.61 -14.59 20.03
CA ILE A 62 3.84 -13.74 20.96
C ILE A 62 2.56 -14.46 21.42
N VAL A 63 1.79 -15.01 20.49
CA VAL A 63 0.50 -15.66 20.80
C VAL A 63 0.69 -16.94 21.61
N THR A 64 1.74 -17.72 21.32
CA THR A 64 2.05 -18.95 22.07
C THR A 64 2.80 -18.69 23.37
N MET A 65 3.11 -17.44 23.70
CA MET A 65 3.94 -17.06 24.86
C MET A 65 5.29 -17.80 24.87
N ASP A 66 5.91 -17.93 23.70
CA ASP A 66 7.21 -18.59 23.54
C ASP A 66 8.29 -17.86 24.37
N PRO A 67 9.21 -18.58 25.04
CA PRO A 67 10.32 -17.95 25.78
C PRO A 67 11.19 -17.02 24.92
N ASN A 68 11.27 -17.28 23.62
CA ASN A 68 11.98 -16.47 22.61
C ASN A 68 11.04 -15.51 21.86
N ALA A 69 9.89 -15.17 22.45
CA ALA A 69 9.02 -14.15 21.89
C ALA A 69 9.74 -12.78 21.80
N PRO A 70 9.36 -11.95 20.81
CA PRO A 70 9.75 -10.55 20.73
C PRO A 70 9.73 -9.82 22.07
N ARG A 71 10.65 -8.87 22.27
CA ARG A 71 10.77 -8.13 23.54
C ARG A 71 9.51 -7.32 23.82
N SER A 72 8.92 -7.47 25.00
CA SER A 72 7.74 -6.69 25.38
C SER A 72 8.07 -5.22 25.68
N VAL A 73 7.25 -4.29 25.16
CA VAL A 73 7.43 -2.83 25.29
C VAL A 73 6.08 -2.09 25.16
N PRO A 74 5.43 -1.62 26.25
CA PRO A 74 5.41 -2.13 27.63
C PRO A 74 4.43 -3.32 27.78
N LYS A 75 4.64 -4.14 28.83
CA LYS A 75 3.97 -5.44 29.01
C LYS A 75 2.47 -5.32 29.24
N GLU A 76 2.05 -4.29 29.95
CA GLU A 76 0.65 -4.03 30.30
C GLU A 76 -0.21 -3.75 29.06
N LEU A 77 0.40 -3.19 28.01
CA LEU A 77 -0.29 -2.83 26.76
C LEU A 77 -0.22 -3.94 25.70
N LEU A 78 0.37 -5.10 26.04
CA LEU A 78 0.59 -6.24 25.13
C LEU A 78 1.28 -5.83 23.83
N CYS A 79 2.21 -4.91 23.95
CA CYS A 79 3.04 -4.42 22.86
C CYS A 79 4.40 -5.11 22.91
N TYR A 80 4.96 -5.37 21.73
CA TYR A 80 6.24 -6.05 21.58
C TYR A 80 7.03 -5.42 20.44
N ARG A 81 8.33 -5.67 20.45
CA ARG A 81 9.24 -5.22 19.41
C ARG A 81 10.21 -6.33 19.06
N ASP A 82 10.37 -6.55 17.75
CA ASP A 82 11.44 -7.36 17.18
C ASP A 82 12.14 -6.55 16.11
N MET A 83 13.39 -6.17 16.35
CA MET A 83 14.18 -5.34 15.44
C MET A 83 13.42 -4.05 15.02
N ASN A 84 13.07 -3.93 13.74
CA ASN A 84 12.32 -2.80 13.18
C ASN A 84 10.83 -3.14 12.94
N ILE A 85 10.27 -4.11 13.65
CA ILE A 85 8.84 -4.46 13.63
C ILE A 85 8.26 -4.25 15.04
N PHE A 86 7.21 -3.45 15.10
CA PHE A 86 6.36 -3.27 16.27
C PHE A 86 5.16 -4.20 16.19
N TYR A 87 4.86 -4.88 17.28
CA TYR A 87 3.68 -5.73 17.40
C TYR A 87 2.77 -5.24 18.50
N ARG A 88 1.46 -5.38 18.29
CA ARG A 88 0.46 -5.19 19.33
C ARG A 88 -0.59 -6.27 19.27
N VAL A 89 -0.77 -6.99 20.37
CA VAL A 89 -1.93 -7.87 20.52
C VAL A 89 -3.15 -7.01 20.78
N LEU A 90 -4.18 -7.15 19.94
CA LEU A 90 -5.39 -6.35 20.02
C LEU A 90 -6.47 -7.08 20.82
N PRO A 91 -7.43 -6.35 21.44
CA PRO A 91 -8.54 -6.98 22.14
C PRO A 91 -9.47 -7.73 21.18
N ASP A 92 -9.58 -7.24 19.94
CA ASP A 92 -10.47 -7.80 18.93
C ASP A 92 -9.95 -7.50 17.50
N GLY A 93 -10.45 -8.25 16.53
CA GLY A 93 -10.03 -8.11 15.12
C GLY A 93 -10.65 -6.92 14.38
N ARG A 94 -11.75 -6.33 14.88
CA ARG A 94 -12.40 -5.15 14.27
C ARG A 94 -11.54 -3.92 14.47
N SER A 95 -11.05 -3.69 15.69
CA SER A 95 -10.10 -2.63 16.03
C SER A 95 -8.88 -2.65 15.09
N GLY A 96 -8.31 -3.84 14.85
CA GLY A 96 -7.16 -4.01 13.96
C GLY A 96 -7.45 -3.68 12.50
N ARG A 97 -8.60 -4.12 12.00
CA ARG A 97 -9.00 -3.82 10.61
C ARG A 97 -9.25 -2.35 10.41
N ASN A 98 -9.82 -1.67 11.41
CA ASN A 98 -10.06 -0.23 11.36
C ASN A 98 -8.73 0.53 11.24
N ILE A 99 -7.73 0.23 12.08
CA ILE A 99 -6.40 0.87 12.00
C ILE A 99 -5.79 0.72 10.61
N VAL A 100 -5.78 -0.52 10.08
CA VAL A 100 -5.22 -0.79 8.75
C VAL A 100 -6.00 -0.04 7.66
N ALA A 101 -7.33 -0.10 7.70
CA ALA A 101 -8.19 0.53 6.70
C ALA A 101 -8.02 2.06 6.70
N THR A 102 -7.90 2.66 7.89
CA THR A 102 -7.67 4.09 8.02
C THR A 102 -6.33 4.50 7.38
N LEU A 103 -5.23 3.85 7.78
CA LEU A 103 -3.91 4.18 7.23
C LEU A 103 -3.85 3.91 5.72
N ARG A 104 -4.50 2.83 5.25
CA ARG A 104 -4.61 2.54 3.82
C ARG A 104 -5.35 3.64 3.06
N GLY A 105 -6.35 4.28 3.68
CA GLY A 105 -7.07 5.40 3.10
C GLY A 105 -6.16 6.56 2.70
N VAL A 106 -5.12 6.84 3.49
CA VAL A 106 -4.10 7.87 3.19
C VAL A 106 -3.32 7.53 1.92
N LEU A 107 -3.00 6.25 1.69
CA LEU A 107 -2.34 5.83 0.45
C LEU A 107 -3.32 5.80 -0.73
N GLN A 108 -4.58 5.44 -0.47
CA GLN A 108 -5.62 5.32 -1.48
C GLN A 108 -6.01 6.68 -2.08
N SER A 109 -5.98 7.75 -1.29
CA SER A 109 -6.20 9.12 -1.75
C SER A 109 -5.09 9.64 -2.66
N ARG A 110 -3.94 8.95 -2.73
CA ARG A 110 -2.74 9.36 -3.48
C ARG A 110 -2.20 10.71 -3.03
N SER A 111 -2.21 10.97 -1.72
CA SER A 111 -1.55 12.14 -1.13
C SER A 111 -0.13 12.31 -1.70
N ALA A 112 0.23 13.55 -2.04
CA ALA A 112 1.51 13.83 -2.67
C ALA A 112 2.66 13.89 -1.66
N SER A 113 2.35 14.09 -0.38
CA SER A 113 3.33 14.40 0.67
C SER A 113 3.24 13.48 1.89
N LEU A 114 2.06 12.89 2.16
CA LEU A 114 1.82 12.03 3.30
C LEU A 114 1.97 10.55 2.93
N THR A 115 2.53 9.78 3.86
CA THR A 115 2.63 8.32 3.76
C THR A 115 2.30 7.66 5.10
N VAL A 116 2.34 6.33 5.16
CA VAL A 116 2.03 5.54 6.35
C VAL A 116 3.05 4.42 6.57
N PRO A 117 3.21 3.94 7.82
CA PRO A 117 4.03 2.77 8.10
C PRO A 117 3.46 1.51 7.42
N LEU A 118 4.34 0.68 6.87
CA LEU A 118 3.95 -0.66 6.38
C LEU A 118 3.31 -1.44 7.53
N THR A 119 2.04 -1.79 7.37
CA THR A 119 1.21 -2.32 8.45
C THR A 119 0.38 -3.50 7.96
N SER A 120 0.40 -4.60 8.72
CA SER A 120 -0.41 -5.79 8.46
C SER A 120 -1.15 -6.23 9.72
N LEU A 121 -2.42 -6.62 9.57
CA LEU A 121 -3.17 -7.29 10.62
C LEU A 121 -3.08 -8.80 10.44
N LEU A 122 -2.66 -9.43 11.51
CA LEU A 122 -2.27 -10.82 11.58
C LEU A 122 -3.22 -11.56 12.52
N MET A 123 -3.72 -12.73 12.12
CA MET A 123 -4.59 -13.57 12.93
C MET A 123 -3.94 -14.94 13.11
N TYR A 124 -3.75 -15.35 14.36
CA TYR A 124 -3.25 -16.69 14.68
C TYR A 124 -4.01 -17.25 15.87
N ARG A 125 -4.54 -18.48 15.73
CA ARG A 125 -5.37 -19.15 16.76
C ARG A 125 -6.48 -18.23 17.30
N GLY A 126 -7.12 -17.44 16.45
CA GLY A 126 -8.17 -16.48 16.82
C GLY A 126 -7.70 -15.19 17.52
N ILE A 127 -6.40 -15.03 17.78
CA ILE A 127 -5.82 -13.83 18.39
C ILE A 127 -5.36 -12.84 17.32
N PRO A 128 -5.83 -11.58 17.35
CA PRO A 128 -5.40 -10.52 16.44
C PRO A 128 -4.09 -9.88 16.92
N VAL A 129 -3.12 -9.77 16.02
CA VAL A 129 -1.85 -9.07 16.23
C VAL A 129 -1.68 -8.04 15.12
N LEU A 130 -1.49 -6.78 15.48
CA LEU A 130 -1.09 -5.75 14.52
C LEU A 130 0.43 -5.75 14.42
N ALA A 131 0.98 -5.83 13.22
CA ALA A 131 2.40 -5.64 12.96
C ALA A 131 2.62 -4.36 12.15
N GLN A 132 3.51 -3.49 12.61
CA GLN A 132 3.85 -2.22 11.98
C GLN A 132 5.36 -2.09 11.86
N ALA A 133 5.85 -1.78 10.66
CA ALA A 133 7.25 -1.42 10.45
C ALA A 133 7.57 -0.11 11.18
N LEU A 134 8.64 -0.07 11.96
CA LEU A 134 9.09 1.15 12.62
C LEU A 134 9.53 2.18 11.58
N ALA A 135 9.00 3.39 11.67
CA ALA A 135 9.48 4.52 10.88
C ALA A 135 10.85 4.99 11.41
N PRO A 136 11.78 5.43 10.54
CA PRO A 136 13.09 5.91 10.95
C PRO A 136 12.96 7.33 11.51
N PHE A 137 12.39 7.46 12.72
CA PHE A 137 12.31 8.74 13.43
C PHE A 137 13.62 9.03 14.16
N GLY A 138 13.85 10.32 14.44
CA GLY A 138 14.94 10.73 15.33
C GLY A 138 14.73 10.20 16.75
N THR A 139 15.78 10.30 17.58
CA THR A 139 15.69 10.01 19.02
C THR A 139 14.58 10.81 19.71
N GLU A 140 14.31 12.00 19.19
CA GLU A 140 13.17 12.85 19.55
C GLU A 140 12.27 13.01 18.31
N PRO A 141 11.20 12.21 18.17
CA PRO A 141 10.28 12.31 17.06
C PRO A 141 9.58 13.67 17.00
N ILE A 142 9.62 14.32 15.84
CA ILE A 142 9.03 15.65 15.63
C ILE A 142 7.62 15.48 15.06
N LYS A 143 6.60 15.80 15.87
CA LYS A 143 5.20 15.90 15.42
C LYS A 143 5.01 17.24 14.71
N ILE A 144 4.42 17.21 13.51
CA ILE A 144 4.20 18.40 12.66
C ILE A 144 2.71 18.68 12.39
N TYR A 145 1.83 17.77 12.82
CA TYR A 145 0.38 17.95 12.75
C TYR A 145 -0.31 17.05 13.78
N GLY A 146 -1.41 17.55 14.36
CA GLY A 146 -2.20 16.88 15.38
C GLY A 146 -2.06 17.51 16.77
N ASP A 147 -2.69 16.89 17.77
CA ASP A 147 -2.76 17.45 19.12
C ASP A 147 -1.38 17.74 19.72
N GLY A 148 -1.21 18.98 20.19
CA GLY A 148 0.03 19.51 20.75
C GLY A 148 1.11 19.92 19.75
N ALA A 149 0.83 19.98 18.44
CA ALA A 149 1.76 20.49 17.42
C ALA A 149 1.23 21.76 16.73
N GLU A 150 2.14 22.65 16.33
CA GLU A 150 1.82 23.71 15.38
C GLU A 150 1.51 23.07 14.02
N SER A 151 0.38 23.44 13.42
CA SER A 151 -0.11 22.79 12.21
C SER A 151 0.70 23.22 10.98
N ASP A 152 1.45 22.28 10.41
CA ASP A 152 2.11 22.50 9.13
C ASP A 152 1.06 22.74 8.01
N PRO A 153 1.16 23.85 7.25
CA PRO A 153 0.15 24.24 6.28
C PRO A 153 0.06 23.29 5.08
N GLU A 154 1.16 22.64 4.70
CA GLU A 154 1.18 21.63 3.64
C GLU A 154 0.37 20.41 4.06
N VAL A 155 0.58 19.96 5.31
CA VAL A 155 -0.15 18.83 5.90
C VAL A 155 -1.64 19.14 6.06
N ALA A 156 -1.98 20.36 6.51
CA ALA A 156 -3.36 20.79 6.66
C ALA A 156 -4.13 20.73 5.33
N ALA A 157 -3.52 21.23 4.24
CA ALA A 157 -4.13 21.15 2.91
C ALA A 157 -4.30 19.70 2.42
N GLU A 158 -3.32 18.84 2.69
CA GLU A 158 -3.36 17.42 2.32
C GLU A 158 -4.48 16.66 3.06
N VAL A 159 -4.75 16.98 4.33
CA VAL A 159 -5.88 16.41 5.06
C VAL A 159 -7.21 16.65 4.34
N GLU A 160 -7.42 17.87 3.85
CA GLU A 160 -8.64 18.18 3.11
C GLU A 160 -8.66 17.54 1.71
N ILE A 161 -7.51 17.46 1.02
CA ILE A 161 -7.39 16.76 -0.27
C ILE A 161 -7.72 15.27 -0.11
N ILE A 162 -7.27 14.65 0.98
CA ILE A 162 -7.60 13.26 1.31
C ILE A 162 -9.11 13.10 1.48
N ALA A 163 -9.77 14.02 2.20
CA ALA A 163 -11.21 13.98 2.38
C ALA A 163 -11.97 14.13 1.05
N ASP A 164 -11.54 15.05 0.19
CA ASP A 164 -12.08 15.23 -1.17
C ASP A 164 -11.90 13.95 -2.00
N ALA A 165 -10.68 13.40 -2.02
CA ALA A 165 -10.32 12.21 -2.80
C ALA A 165 -11.07 10.94 -2.36
N LEU A 166 -11.31 10.78 -1.06
CA LEU A 166 -12.05 9.64 -0.52
C LEU A 166 -13.56 9.89 -0.46
N ARG A 167 -14.01 11.12 -0.74
CA ARG A 167 -15.41 11.56 -0.60
C ARG A 167 -15.93 11.35 0.83
N THR A 168 -15.07 11.59 1.82
CA THR A 168 -15.37 11.42 3.23
C THR A 168 -15.57 12.79 3.90
N PRO A 169 -16.67 13.02 4.62
CA PRO A 169 -16.84 14.24 5.39
C PRO A 169 -15.77 14.28 6.48
N LEU A 170 -15.14 15.43 6.68
CA LEU A 170 -14.24 15.59 7.81
C LEU A 170 -15.03 15.50 9.12
N PRO A 171 -14.56 14.73 10.11
CA PRO A 171 -15.22 14.65 11.40
C PRO A 171 -15.08 15.98 12.15
N ASP A 172 -16.04 16.30 13.02
CA ASP A 172 -16.01 17.50 13.88
C ASP A 172 -14.70 17.62 14.67
N GLN A 173 -14.17 16.47 15.11
CA GLN A 173 -12.84 16.36 15.69
C GLN A 173 -11.92 15.58 14.77
N VAL A 174 -11.06 16.31 14.04
CA VAL A 174 -9.98 15.74 13.25
C VAL A 174 -8.90 15.19 14.18
N LEU A 175 -8.76 13.88 14.22
CA LEU A 175 -7.63 13.19 14.82
C LEU A 175 -6.72 12.76 13.68
N CYS A 176 -5.58 13.44 13.51
CA CYS A 176 -4.54 13.04 12.58
C CYS A 176 -3.19 13.38 13.19
N GLU A 177 -2.33 12.39 13.39
CA GLU A 177 -0.98 12.59 13.89
C GLU A 177 0.03 12.35 12.76
N VAL A 178 0.80 13.39 12.44
CA VAL A 178 1.83 13.34 11.40
C VAL A 178 3.20 13.66 12.00
N TYR A 179 4.17 12.81 11.68
CA TYR A 179 5.54 12.94 12.17
C TYR A 179 6.52 13.05 11.00
N ARG A 180 7.51 13.93 11.16
CA ARG A 180 8.62 14.06 10.22
C ARG A 180 9.65 12.96 10.47
N SER A 181 10.06 12.26 9.42
CA SER A 181 11.05 11.19 9.49
C SER A 181 12.43 11.60 8.95
N LEU A 182 13.46 10.87 9.37
CA LEU A 182 14.84 11.07 8.92
C LEU A 182 15.04 10.76 7.44
N ASP A 183 14.12 10.01 6.82
CA ASP A 183 14.10 9.68 5.37
C ASP A 183 13.49 10.79 4.50
N GLY A 184 13.06 11.91 5.11
CA GLY A 184 12.42 13.04 4.44
C GLY A 184 10.92 12.86 4.18
N ARG A 185 10.30 11.76 4.61
CA ARG A 185 8.86 11.54 4.46
C ARG A 185 8.08 11.97 5.70
N MET A 186 6.78 12.22 5.50
CA MET A 186 5.83 12.58 6.54
C MET A 186 4.90 11.39 6.79
N TYR A 187 5.04 10.76 7.95
CA TYR A 187 4.29 9.55 8.29
C TYR A 187 3.05 9.90 9.11
N VAL A 188 1.89 9.54 8.59
CA VAL A 188 0.64 9.48 9.36
C VAL A 188 0.66 8.21 10.18
N THR A 189 0.63 8.34 11.51
CA THR A 189 0.70 7.19 12.44
C THR A 189 -0.67 6.81 12.99
N ASN A 190 -1.60 7.76 13.01
CA ASN A 190 -2.99 7.58 13.38
C ASN A 190 -3.84 8.65 12.70
N THR A 191 -5.01 8.26 12.21
CA THR A 191 -5.97 9.24 11.70
C THR A 191 -7.41 8.75 11.81
N ASN A 192 -8.39 9.65 11.71
CA ASN A 192 -9.82 9.33 11.51
C ASN A 192 -10.40 9.98 10.25
N ILE A 193 -9.59 10.74 9.50
CA ILE A 193 -10.05 11.52 8.33
C ILE A 193 -10.47 10.66 7.14
N THR A 194 -10.05 9.39 7.12
CA THR A 194 -10.28 8.46 6.02
C THR A 194 -11.42 7.48 6.32
N THR A 195 -12.14 7.69 7.41
CA THR A 195 -13.17 6.75 7.89
C THR A 195 -14.53 7.44 7.97
N ILE A 196 -15.57 6.71 7.56
CA ILE A 196 -16.95 7.12 7.76
C ILE A 196 -17.58 6.13 8.75
N ALA A 197 -18.02 6.63 9.89
CA ALA A 197 -18.82 5.86 10.84
C ALA A 197 -20.22 5.62 10.26
N LEU A 198 -20.73 4.39 10.33
CA LEU A 198 -22.09 4.04 9.92
C LEU A 198 -23.17 4.40 10.96
N ASP A 199 -22.86 5.10 12.04
CA ASP A 199 -23.87 5.63 12.96
C ASP A 199 -23.39 6.93 13.62
N ASP A 200 -24.32 7.86 13.83
CA ASP A 200 -24.14 9.17 14.47
C ASP A 200 -24.03 9.09 16.01
N SER A 201 -23.81 7.89 16.59
CA SER A 201 -23.78 7.70 18.03
C SER A 201 -22.59 6.87 18.52
N MET A 202 -21.65 7.57 19.16
CA MET A 202 -20.99 7.21 20.43
C MET A 202 -20.38 5.81 20.64
N LEU A 203 -20.14 4.99 19.61
CA LEU A 203 -19.47 3.70 19.80
C LEU A 203 -18.39 3.42 18.75
N ILE A 204 -17.16 3.41 19.23
CA ILE A 204 -16.00 2.73 18.63
C ILE A 204 -16.39 1.26 18.44
N GLY A 205 -17.05 0.94 17.32
CA GLY A 205 -17.72 -0.35 17.19
C GLY A 205 -18.61 -0.50 15.96
N SER A 206 -19.09 0.55 15.31
CA SER A 206 -19.91 0.38 14.10
C SER A 206 -19.07 -0.07 12.89
N PRO A 207 -19.64 -0.80 11.92
CA PRO A 207 -18.92 -1.08 10.67
C PRO A 207 -18.58 0.24 9.98
N LEU A 208 -17.42 0.32 9.34
CA LEU A 208 -17.01 1.51 8.61
C LEU A 208 -17.44 1.39 7.15
N LYS A 209 -17.87 2.49 6.52
CA LYS A 209 -17.90 2.52 5.05
C LYS A 209 -16.47 2.51 4.54
N ARG A 210 -16.21 1.68 3.55
CA ARG A 210 -14.92 1.64 2.87
C ARG A 210 -14.92 2.70 1.76
N PRO A 211 -13.83 3.44 1.55
CA PRO A 211 -13.78 4.47 0.50
C PRO A 211 -14.14 3.95 -0.90
N GLU A 212 -13.88 2.67 -1.19
CA GLU A 212 -14.26 1.99 -2.43
C GLU A 212 -15.79 1.96 -2.67
N MET A 213 -16.62 2.01 -1.61
CA MET A 213 -18.08 2.10 -1.71
C MET A 213 -18.55 3.44 -2.26
N LEU A 214 -17.90 4.52 -1.84
CA LEU A 214 -18.26 5.91 -2.17
C LEU A 214 -17.87 6.25 -3.61
N ALA A 215 -16.87 5.53 -4.11
CA ALA A 215 -16.37 5.58 -5.47
C ALA A 215 -17.31 4.89 -6.47
N LEU A 216 -18.12 3.91 -6.05
CA LEU A 216 -18.82 2.97 -6.93
C LEU A 216 -20.33 3.19 -7.09
N CYS A 217 -20.95 4.06 -6.31
CA CYS A 217 -22.38 4.29 -6.42
C CYS A 217 -22.75 5.73 -6.00
N PRO A 218 -23.43 6.51 -6.87
CA PRO A 218 -23.90 7.84 -6.51
C PRO A 218 -24.96 7.81 -5.39
N CYS A 219 -25.70 6.70 -5.28
CA CYS A 219 -26.69 6.47 -4.23
C CYS A 219 -26.04 6.15 -2.88
N VAL A 220 -24.77 5.72 -2.82
CA VAL A 220 -24.07 5.57 -1.54
C VAL A 220 -23.54 6.95 -1.16
N THR A 221 -24.30 7.64 -0.32
CA THR A 221 -23.90 8.91 0.28
C THR A 221 -22.86 8.68 1.38
N ALA A 222 -22.21 9.77 1.80
CA ALA A 222 -21.34 9.78 2.96
C ALA A 222 -22.07 9.48 4.29
N THR A 223 -23.40 9.48 4.31
CA THR A 223 -24.21 9.19 5.50
C THR A 223 -24.54 7.71 5.60
N CYS A 224 -25.04 7.24 6.74
CA CYS A 224 -25.19 5.83 7.07
C CYS A 224 -26.28 5.09 6.28
N GLU A 225 -27.25 5.85 5.77
CA GLU A 225 -28.60 5.39 5.39
C GLU A 225 -28.62 4.56 4.10
N ASP A 226 -27.61 4.71 3.22
CA ASP A 226 -27.66 4.16 1.86
C ASP A 226 -26.75 2.94 1.58
N THR A 227 -26.30 2.19 2.60
CA THR A 227 -25.30 1.12 2.37
C THR A 227 -25.82 -0.01 1.46
N LEU A 228 -27.12 -0.30 1.47
CA LEU A 228 -27.75 -1.28 0.58
C LEU A 228 -28.15 -0.69 -0.78
N SER A 229 -28.12 0.63 -0.96
CA SER A 229 -28.58 1.27 -2.20
C SER A 229 -27.76 0.81 -3.41
N VAL A 230 -26.49 0.43 -3.19
CA VAL A 230 -25.58 -0.15 -4.19
C VAL A 230 -26.12 -1.43 -4.83
N LEU A 231 -26.97 -2.19 -4.12
CA LEU A 231 -27.56 -3.43 -4.63
C LEU A 231 -28.65 -3.18 -5.68
N HIS A 232 -29.19 -1.96 -5.80
CA HIS A 232 -30.09 -1.61 -6.91
C HIS A 232 -29.33 -1.41 -8.24
N ASN A 233 -27.99 -1.40 -8.22
CA ASN A 233 -27.20 -1.24 -9.43
C ASN A 233 -27.12 -2.55 -10.22
N ALA A 234 -27.51 -2.51 -11.50
CA ALA A 234 -27.52 -3.69 -12.38
C ALA A 234 -26.15 -4.36 -12.52
N VAL A 235 -25.05 -3.60 -12.55
CA VAL A 235 -23.68 -4.15 -12.66
C VAL A 235 -23.30 -4.93 -11.41
N VAL A 236 -23.71 -4.44 -10.24
CA VAL A 236 -23.47 -5.11 -8.95
C VAL A 236 -24.27 -6.42 -8.89
N MET A 237 -25.54 -6.38 -9.30
CA MET A 237 -26.40 -7.55 -9.33
C MET A 237 -25.91 -8.61 -10.32
N GLU A 238 -25.44 -8.20 -11.50
CA GLU A 238 -24.85 -9.11 -12.47
C GLU A 238 -23.56 -9.74 -11.92
N ALA A 239 -22.71 -8.96 -11.24
CA ALA A 239 -21.50 -9.50 -10.61
C ALA A 239 -21.83 -10.50 -9.49
N LEU A 240 -22.90 -10.27 -8.72
CA LEU A 240 -23.41 -11.22 -7.72
C LEU A 240 -23.97 -12.47 -8.39
N TRP A 241 -24.69 -12.35 -9.49
CA TRP A 241 -25.22 -13.49 -10.23
C TRP A 241 -24.09 -14.38 -10.78
N ARG A 242 -23.02 -13.77 -11.31
CA ARG A 242 -21.80 -14.46 -11.78
C ARG A 242 -21.01 -15.17 -10.67
N VAL A 243 -21.36 -15.00 -9.39
CA VAL A 243 -20.83 -15.87 -8.32
C VAL A 243 -21.19 -17.33 -8.58
N LEU A 244 -22.36 -17.59 -9.16
CA LEU A 244 -22.84 -18.94 -9.46
C LEU A 244 -22.05 -19.65 -10.56
N ASP A 245 -21.32 -18.90 -11.39
CA ASP A 245 -20.45 -19.42 -12.45
C ASP A 245 -19.13 -19.99 -11.89
N ALA A 246 -18.76 -19.60 -10.66
CA ALA A 246 -17.57 -20.13 -10.00
C ALA A 246 -17.78 -21.59 -9.57
N ALA A 247 -16.68 -22.34 -9.49
CA ALA A 247 -16.67 -23.68 -8.89
C ALA A 247 -17.27 -23.63 -7.48
N VAL A 248 -18.05 -24.65 -7.10
CA VAL A 248 -18.88 -24.68 -5.87
C VAL A 248 -18.07 -24.35 -4.61
N ASP A 249 -16.86 -24.88 -4.51
CA ASP A 249 -15.90 -24.65 -3.43
C ASP A 249 -15.38 -23.20 -3.35
N GLN A 250 -15.45 -22.45 -4.46
CA GLN A 250 -15.01 -21.07 -4.57
C GLN A 250 -16.14 -20.04 -4.43
N GLN A 251 -17.41 -20.45 -4.51
CA GLN A 251 -18.56 -19.53 -4.54
C GLN A 251 -18.62 -18.62 -3.30
N CYS A 252 -18.45 -19.16 -2.08
CA CYS A 252 -18.45 -18.33 -0.87
C CYS A 252 -17.27 -17.34 -0.81
N ARG A 253 -16.10 -17.73 -1.35
CA ARG A 253 -14.96 -16.82 -1.47
C ARG A 253 -15.26 -15.71 -2.47
N ARG A 254 -15.77 -16.07 -3.65
CA ARG A 254 -16.15 -15.12 -4.71
C ARG A 254 -17.24 -14.18 -4.24
N LEU A 255 -18.25 -14.65 -3.50
CA LEU A 255 -19.27 -13.84 -2.86
C LEU A 255 -18.64 -12.80 -1.91
N SER A 256 -17.78 -13.26 -0.99
CA SER A 256 -17.11 -12.38 -0.03
C SER A 256 -16.23 -11.34 -0.73
N ASP A 257 -15.50 -11.73 -1.76
CA ASP A 257 -14.62 -10.83 -2.51
C ASP A 257 -15.44 -9.82 -3.32
N THR A 258 -16.53 -10.25 -3.96
CA THR A 258 -17.44 -9.40 -4.74
C THR A 258 -18.15 -8.38 -3.85
N LEU A 259 -18.71 -8.82 -2.72
CA LEU A 259 -19.35 -7.90 -1.77
C LEU A 259 -18.35 -6.92 -1.17
N HIS A 260 -17.15 -7.37 -0.78
CA HIS A 260 -16.09 -6.48 -0.30
C HIS A 260 -15.61 -5.50 -1.37
N PHE A 261 -15.59 -5.91 -2.63
CA PHE A 261 -15.19 -5.08 -3.77
C PHE A 261 -16.15 -3.89 -3.95
N TYR A 262 -17.45 -4.16 -3.93
CA TYR A 262 -18.50 -3.12 -3.91
C TYR A 262 -18.71 -2.51 -2.52
N GLY A 263 -17.91 -2.95 -1.55
CA GLY A 263 -17.91 -2.58 -0.14
C GLY A 263 -19.22 -2.81 0.62
N VAL A 264 -20.06 -3.72 0.15
CA VAL A 264 -21.17 -4.25 0.95
C VAL A 264 -20.60 -5.06 2.12
N ASN A 265 -20.94 -4.64 3.34
CA ASN A 265 -20.49 -5.33 4.54
C ASN A 265 -21.18 -6.69 4.68
N LEU A 266 -20.40 -7.71 5.03
CA LEU A 266 -20.89 -9.10 5.15
C LEU A 266 -21.75 -9.36 6.38
N CYS A 267 -22.10 -8.33 7.15
CA CYS A 267 -23.18 -8.38 8.15
C CYS A 267 -24.55 -8.07 7.54
N LEU A 268 -24.61 -7.60 6.29
CA LEU A 268 -25.82 -7.21 5.57
C LEU A 268 -26.28 -8.29 4.58
N LEU A 269 -25.89 -9.56 4.78
CA LEU A 269 -26.21 -10.65 3.86
C LEU A 269 -27.72 -10.91 3.72
N GLY A 270 -28.53 -10.55 4.73
CA GLY A 270 -30.00 -10.58 4.61
C GLY A 270 -30.49 -9.65 3.49
N GLY A 271 -30.12 -8.37 3.55
CA GLY A 271 -30.48 -7.40 2.49
C GLY A 271 -29.90 -7.74 1.10
N VAL A 272 -28.78 -8.48 1.04
CA VAL A 272 -28.26 -9.00 -0.24
C VAL A 272 -29.18 -10.06 -0.84
N LEU A 273 -29.76 -10.94 -0.02
CA LEU A 273 -30.74 -11.92 -0.48
C LEU A 273 -32.01 -11.27 -0.97
N ASP A 274 -32.54 -10.29 -0.22
CA ASP A 274 -33.75 -9.56 -0.57
C ASP A 274 -33.63 -8.90 -1.93
N ALA A 275 -32.56 -8.11 -2.12
CA ALA A 275 -32.32 -7.42 -3.37
C ALA A 275 -32.13 -8.42 -4.53
N PHE A 276 -31.42 -9.52 -4.31
CA PHE A 276 -31.16 -10.51 -5.37
C PHE A 276 -32.47 -11.20 -5.81
N ALA A 277 -33.30 -11.58 -4.85
CA ALA A 277 -34.61 -12.19 -5.12
C ALA A 277 -35.57 -11.20 -5.79
N GLU A 278 -35.56 -9.92 -5.41
CA GLU A 278 -36.34 -8.88 -6.08
C GLU A 278 -35.95 -8.72 -7.55
N ARG A 279 -34.64 -8.77 -7.86
CA ARG A 279 -34.13 -8.58 -9.22
C ARG A 279 -34.30 -9.80 -10.12
N TYR A 280 -34.13 -11.00 -9.58
CA TYR A 280 -34.05 -12.27 -10.32
C TYR A 280 -35.13 -13.28 -9.93
N GLY A 281 -36.25 -12.83 -9.34
CA GLY A 281 -37.31 -13.71 -8.84
C GLY A 281 -37.88 -14.68 -9.89
N ASP A 282 -37.82 -14.33 -11.17
CA ASP A 282 -38.23 -15.19 -12.28
C ASP A 282 -37.27 -16.38 -12.53
N ALA A 283 -36.03 -16.31 -12.03
CA ALA A 283 -35.00 -17.35 -12.11
C ALA A 283 -34.88 -18.13 -10.79
N ALA A 284 -35.95 -18.85 -10.43
CA ALA A 284 -36.09 -19.52 -9.12
C ALA A 284 -34.90 -20.43 -8.76
N ASP A 285 -34.37 -21.21 -9.71
CA ASP A 285 -33.23 -22.11 -9.48
C ASP A 285 -31.96 -21.35 -9.09
N ASP A 286 -31.68 -20.23 -9.76
CA ASP A 286 -30.50 -19.40 -9.47
C ASP A 286 -30.66 -18.65 -8.15
N VAL A 287 -31.86 -18.16 -7.84
CA VAL A 287 -32.17 -17.56 -6.54
C VAL A 287 -31.97 -18.57 -5.42
N GLN A 288 -32.42 -19.82 -5.59
CA GLN A 288 -32.20 -20.88 -4.61
C GLN A 288 -30.71 -21.18 -4.43
N ARG A 289 -29.97 -21.42 -5.53
CA ARG A 289 -28.53 -21.68 -5.48
C ARG A 289 -27.76 -20.54 -4.81
N PHE A 290 -28.09 -19.29 -5.15
CA PHE A 290 -27.47 -18.12 -4.52
C PHE A 290 -27.78 -18.06 -3.03
N THR A 291 -29.03 -18.34 -2.64
CA THR A 291 -29.44 -18.39 -1.23
C THR A 291 -28.67 -19.46 -0.46
N GLU A 292 -28.42 -20.62 -1.04
CA GLU A 292 -27.58 -21.67 -0.44
C GLU A 292 -26.14 -21.18 -0.18
N VAL A 293 -25.52 -20.50 -1.15
CA VAL A 293 -24.15 -19.94 -1.02
C VAL A 293 -24.08 -18.90 0.10
N VAL A 294 -25.07 -17.99 0.16
CA VAL A 294 -25.15 -16.98 1.23
C VAL A 294 -25.39 -17.65 2.59
N ALA A 295 -26.25 -18.67 2.67
CA ALA A 295 -26.51 -19.42 3.89
C ALA A 295 -25.24 -20.11 4.43
N ILE A 296 -24.43 -20.73 3.57
CA ILE A 296 -23.11 -21.30 3.95
C ILE A 296 -22.23 -20.20 4.55
N GLU A 297 -22.15 -19.03 3.90
CA GLU A 297 -21.33 -17.92 4.37
C GLU A 297 -21.84 -17.34 5.71
N MET A 298 -23.16 -17.22 5.90
CA MET A 298 -23.79 -16.77 7.15
C MET A 298 -23.49 -17.72 8.32
N ILE A 299 -23.62 -19.03 8.09
CA ILE A 299 -23.31 -20.06 9.09
C ILE A 299 -21.82 -20.02 9.43
N ALA A 300 -20.94 -20.06 8.42
CA ALA A 300 -19.50 -20.09 8.62
C ALA A 300 -18.98 -18.84 9.35
N ARG A 301 -19.51 -17.66 9.05
CA ARG A 301 -19.17 -16.42 9.74
C ARG A 301 -19.72 -16.35 11.15
N THR A 302 -20.91 -16.89 11.39
CA THR A 302 -21.47 -17.00 12.74
C THR A 302 -20.56 -17.86 13.61
N ILE A 303 -20.14 -19.03 13.12
CA ILE A 303 -19.18 -19.92 13.82
C ILE A 303 -17.87 -19.18 14.10
N LYS A 304 -17.30 -18.51 13.08
CA LYS A 304 -16.07 -17.72 13.21
C LYS A 304 -16.19 -16.67 14.33
N GLN A 305 -17.29 -15.92 14.36
CA GLN A 305 -17.50 -14.84 15.32
C GLN A 305 -17.60 -15.36 16.75
N GLU A 306 -18.40 -16.41 16.97
CA GLU A 306 -18.54 -17.03 18.30
C GLU A 306 -17.21 -17.63 18.78
N PHE A 307 -16.48 -18.29 17.87
CA PHE A 307 -15.15 -18.80 18.13
C PHE A 307 -14.17 -17.67 18.53
N TYR A 308 -14.10 -16.58 17.75
CA TYR A 308 -13.20 -15.45 18.06
C TYR A 308 -13.58 -14.75 19.35
N ALA A 309 -14.87 -14.48 19.58
CA ALA A 309 -15.35 -13.82 20.79
C ALA A 309 -14.90 -14.60 22.04
N GLU A 310 -15.06 -15.92 22.03
CA GLU A 310 -14.67 -16.74 23.16
C GLU A 310 -13.15 -16.89 23.30
N VAL A 311 -12.43 -17.13 22.20
CA VAL A 311 -10.97 -17.25 22.22
C VAL A 311 -10.30 -15.98 22.69
N GLN A 312 -10.80 -14.81 22.29
CA GLN A 312 -10.27 -13.51 22.68
C GLN A 312 -10.61 -13.19 24.14
N ALA A 313 -11.86 -13.42 24.57
CA ALA A 313 -12.28 -13.20 25.95
C ALA A 313 -11.52 -14.08 26.94
N LYS A 314 -11.28 -15.35 26.60
CA LYS A 314 -10.60 -16.34 27.46
C LYS A 314 -9.10 -16.49 27.17
N ARG A 315 -8.57 -15.76 26.19
CA ARG A 315 -7.17 -15.85 25.70
C ARG A 315 -6.73 -17.27 25.37
N LEU A 316 -7.60 -18.07 24.77
CA LEU A 316 -7.33 -19.49 24.49
C LEU A 316 -6.25 -19.71 23.43
N GLY A 317 -5.86 -18.69 22.67
CA GLY A 317 -4.84 -18.85 21.62
C GLY A 317 -3.46 -19.33 22.13
N VAL A 318 -3.18 -19.11 23.42
CA VAL A 318 -1.96 -19.61 24.09
C VAL A 318 -2.01 -21.13 24.30
N ASP A 319 -3.20 -21.68 24.55
CA ASP A 319 -3.42 -23.10 24.84
C ASP A 319 -3.99 -23.83 23.61
N GLU A 320 -3.17 -24.67 23.00
CA GLU A 320 -3.55 -25.44 21.82
C GLU A 320 -4.75 -26.37 22.07
N VAL A 321 -4.82 -27.00 23.25
CA VAL A 321 -5.93 -27.91 23.59
C VAL A 321 -7.21 -27.10 23.78
N GLY A 322 -7.12 -25.97 24.50
CA GLY A 322 -8.22 -25.05 24.72
C GLY A 322 -8.80 -24.48 23.43
N VAL A 323 -7.96 -23.99 22.50
CA VAL A 323 -8.43 -23.45 21.22
C VAL A 323 -9.04 -24.53 20.32
N ASN A 324 -8.46 -25.73 20.28
CA ASN A 324 -8.99 -26.86 19.50
C ASN A 324 -10.35 -27.33 20.05
N THR A 325 -10.49 -27.38 21.39
CA THR A 325 -11.75 -27.70 22.05
C THR A 325 -12.81 -26.64 21.77
N CYS A 326 -12.44 -25.36 21.81
CA CYS A 326 -13.33 -24.25 21.48
C CYS A 326 -13.84 -24.35 20.04
N TYR A 327 -12.94 -24.58 19.09
CA TYR A 327 -13.27 -24.76 17.67
C TYR A 327 -14.23 -25.95 17.46
N ALA A 328 -13.92 -27.12 18.01
CA ALA A 328 -14.76 -28.31 17.89
C ALA A 328 -16.16 -28.10 18.51
N ARG A 329 -16.24 -27.41 19.65
CA ARG A 329 -17.53 -27.09 20.29
C ARG A 329 -18.40 -26.20 19.42
N HIS A 330 -17.84 -25.15 18.81
CA HIS A 330 -18.62 -24.24 17.96
C HIS A 330 -19.07 -24.91 16.65
N LEU A 331 -18.24 -25.80 16.07
CA LEU A 331 -18.68 -26.66 14.97
C LEU A 331 -19.81 -27.59 15.39
N ARG A 332 -19.70 -28.25 16.55
CA ARG A 332 -20.76 -29.13 17.07
C ARG A 332 -22.07 -28.36 17.30
N ALA A 333 -22.01 -27.17 17.89
CA ALA A 333 -23.20 -26.33 18.08
C ALA A 333 -23.88 -25.98 16.75
N ALA A 334 -23.08 -25.72 15.72
CA ALA A 334 -23.59 -25.32 14.41
C ALA A 334 -24.06 -26.48 13.52
N LEU A 335 -23.60 -27.71 13.74
CA LEU A 335 -23.88 -28.85 12.85
C LEU A 335 -24.73 -29.95 13.51
N HIS A 336 -24.63 -30.16 14.83
CA HIS A 336 -25.29 -31.27 15.55
C HIS A 336 -26.76 -31.00 15.93
N SER A 337 -27.67 -31.93 15.61
CA SER A 337 -29.14 -31.76 15.64
C SER A 337 -29.71 -31.14 16.92
N GLU A 338 -29.17 -31.51 18.09
CA GLU A 338 -29.55 -31.01 19.42
C GLU A 338 -29.52 -29.47 19.57
N HIS A 339 -28.73 -28.77 18.75
CA HIS A 339 -28.55 -27.32 18.82
C HIS A 339 -29.12 -26.59 17.59
N ARG A 340 -29.88 -27.30 16.75
CA ARG A 340 -30.38 -26.81 15.44
C ARG A 340 -31.14 -25.49 15.53
N GLU A 341 -32.18 -25.44 16.36
CA GLU A 341 -33.04 -24.26 16.48
C GLU A 341 -32.29 -23.07 17.09
N ARG A 342 -31.60 -23.30 18.22
CA ARG A 342 -30.83 -22.27 18.94
C ARG A 342 -29.76 -21.63 18.05
N PHE A 343 -29.03 -22.42 17.28
CA PHE A 343 -27.99 -21.91 16.39
C PHE A 343 -28.59 -21.15 15.20
N SER A 344 -29.67 -21.64 14.59
CA SER A 344 -30.31 -20.96 13.46
C SER A 344 -30.90 -19.61 13.89
N GLN A 345 -31.49 -19.52 15.07
CA GLN A 345 -31.91 -18.25 15.68
C GLN A 345 -30.73 -17.32 15.99
N LEU A 346 -29.55 -17.85 16.31
CA LEU A 346 -28.35 -17.03 16.48
C LEU A 346 -27.89 -16.44 15.15
N VAL A 347 -27.94 -17.22 14.06
CA VAL A 347 -27.64 -16.73 12.70
C VAL A 347 -28.61 -15.60 12.35
N LEU A 348 -29.92 -15.83 12.40
CA LEU A 348 -30.94 -14.82 12.07
C LEU A 348 -30.74 -13.52 12.85
N ARG A 349 -30.48 -13.62 14.17
CA ARG A 349 -30.19 -12.45 15.03
C ARG A 349 -28.95 -11.67 14.61
N LYS A 350 -27.84 -12.35 14.26
CA LYS A 350 -26.59 -11.68 13.84
C LYS A 350 -26.73 -10.92 12.53
N TYR A 351 -27.72 -11.28 11.73
CA TYR A 351 -28.00 -10.68 10.43
C TYR A 351 -29.27 -9.80 10.44
N ALA A 352 -29.81 -9.49 11.63
CA ALA A 352 -30.99 -8.65 11.83
C ALA A 352 -32.21 -9.07 10.99
N ILE A 353 -32.47 -10.37 10.89
CA ILE A 353 -33.61 -10.92 10.14
C ILE A 353 -34.80 -11.08 11.09
N ASP A 354 -35.87 -10.34 10.83
CA ASP A 354 -37.06 -10.28 11.69
C ASP A 354 -37.87 -11.58 11.68
N ASN A 355 -38.05 -12.18 12.86
CA ASN A 355 -38.79 -13.44 13.07
C ASN A 355 -40.31 -13.36 12.77
N GLY A 356 -40.83 -12.19 12.37
CA GLY A 356 -42.27 -11.94 12.18
C GLY A 356 -42.76 -11.97 10.72
N SER A 357 -41.87 -12.20 9.75
CA SER A 357 -42.21 -12.21 8.32
C SER A 357 -42.08 -13.62 7.73
N GLY A 358 -42.92 -13.99 6.75
CA GLY A 358 -42.80 -15.28 6.04
C GLY A 358 -41.44 -15.47 5.31
N HIS A 359 -40.68 -14.40 5.15
CA HIS A 359 -39.31 -14.39 4.65
C HIS A 359 -38.32 -15.09 5.61
N ALA A 360 -38.45 -14.87 6.93
CA ALA A 360 -37.60 -15.51 7.93
C ALA A 360 -37.82 -17.02 7.98
N ASP A 361 -39.06 -17.49 7.80
CA ASP A 361 -39.40 -18.91 7.76
C ASP A 361 -38.80 -19.60 6.53
N GLY A 362 -38.81 -18.93 5.37
CA GLY A 362 -38.18 -19.41 4.14
C GLY A 362 -36.67 -19.58 4.28
N LEU A 363 -35.97 -18.54 4.77
CA LEU A 363 -34.53 -18.60 5.00
C LEU A 363 -34.15 -19.59 6.10
N LEU A 364 -34.95 -19.69 7.17
CA LEU A 364 -34.75 -20.68 8.22
C LEU A 364 -34.74 -22.09 7.61
N ARG A 365 -35.69 -22.44 6.75
CA ARG A 365 -35.70 -23.75 6.08
C ARG A 365 -34.42 -23.98 5.28
N VAL A 366 -33.95 -23.00 4.50
CA VAL A 366 -32.70 -23.10 3.73
C VAL A 366 -31.49 -23.28 4.64
N LEU A 367 -31.37 -22.53 5.74
CA LEU A 367 -30.29 -22.67 6.72
C LEU A 367 -30.25 -24.10 7.29
N LEU A 368 -31.42 -24.70 7.52
CA LEU A 368 -31.52 -26.06 8.04
C LEU A 368 -31.15 -27.12 7.00
N ASP A 369 -31.57 -26.96 5.75
CA ASP A 369 -31.23 -27.86 4.64
C ASP A 369 -29.74 -27.79 4.31
N VAL A 370 -29.18 -26.59 4.14
CA VAL A 370 -27.75 -26.37 3.91
C VAL A 370 -26.91 -26.95 5.03
N ARG A 371 -27.33 -26.78 6.28
CA ARG A 371 -26.63 -27.37 7.43
C ARG A 371 -26.60 -28.90 7.35
N ARG A 372 -27.68 -29.55 6.89
CA ARG A 372 -27.73 -31.02 6.73
C ARG A 372 -26.88 -31.46 5.54
N ASP A 373 -27.05 -30.81 4.40
CA ASP A 373 -26.60 -31.32 3.10
C ASP A 373 -25.22 -30.80 2.69
N ARG A 374 -24.74 -29.71 3.29
CA ARG A 374 -23.48 -29.02 2.95
C ARG A 374 -22.53 -28.88 4.15
N CYS A 375 -22.57 -29.82 5.10
CA CYS A 375 -21.68 -29.84 6.28
C CYS A 375 -20.20 -29.67 5.92
N SER A 376 -19.70 -30.41 4.92
CA SER A 376 -18.30 -30.37 4.50
C SER A 376 -17.89 -28.98 4.02
N ALA A 377 -18.72 -28.34 3.18
CA ALA A 377 -18.49 -27.00 2.68
C ALA A 377 -18.48 -25.95 3.82
N ILE A 378 -19.36 -26.08 4.81
CA ILE A 378 -19.36 -25.22 6.00
C ILE A 378 -18.06 -25.40 6.79
N VAL A 379 -17.65 -26.63 7.08
CA VAL A 379 -16.43 -26.92 7.85
C VAL A 379 -15.21 -26.39 7.12
N GLU A 380 -15.09 -26.65 5.82
CA GLU A 380 -13.99 -26.15 4.98
C GLU A 380 -13.95 -24.62 4.99
N ARG A 381 -15.11 -23.97 4.81
CA ARG A 381 -15.21 -22.52 4.81
C ARG A 381 -14.82 -21.91 6.16
N VAL A 382 -15.28 -22.49 7.28
CA VAL A 382 -14.87 -22.06 8.63
C VAL A 382 -13.38 -22.22 8.81
N SER A 383 -12.83 -23.38 8.43
CA SER A 383 -11.41 -23.71 8.58
C SER A 383 -10.53 -22.69 7.86
N TRP A 384 -10.89 -22.37 6.61
CA TRP A 384 -10.24 -21.31 5.84
C TRP A 384 -10.36 -19.94 6.51
N LEU A 385 -11.54 -19.60 7.04
CA LEU A 385 -11.80 -18.30 7.67
C LEU A 385 -11.05 -18.08 8.99
N ILE A 386 -10.65 -19.14 9.70
CA ILE A 386 -9.96 -19.07 11.01
C ILE A 386 -8.52 -19.53 10.97
N GLY A 387 -8.06 -20.12 9.86
CA GLY A 387 -6.71 -20.65 9.70
C GLY A 387 -6.54 -22.02 10.34
N ALA A 388 -7.60 -22.82 10.41
CA ALA A 388 -7.51 -24.21 10.84
C ALA A 388 -7.20 -25.10 9.64
N CYS A 389 -6.27 -26.03 9.79
CA CYS A 389 -5.86 -27.00 8.79
C CYS A 389 -5.87 -28.40 9.42
N SER A 390 -6.14 -29.43 8.61
CA SER A 390 -5.94 -30.81 9.06
C SER A 390 -4.43 -31.08 9.16
N ALA A 391 -3.94 -31.55 10.31
CA ALA A 391 -2.55 -31.96 10.41
C ALA A 391 -2.25 -33.12 9.44
N PRO A 392 -1.08 -33.14 8.77
CA PRO A 392 -0.66 -34.29 7.99
C PRO A 392 -0.63 -35.54 8.89
N SER A 393 -1.14 -36.67 8.40
CA SER A 393 -0.96 -37.94 9.11
C SER A 393 0.53 -38.28 9.11
N ALA A 394 1.18 -38.19 10.26
CA ALA A 394 2.51 -38.75 10.41
C ALA A 394 2.41 -40.27 10.26
N ASP A 395 3.18 -40.84 9.33
CA ASP A 395 3.26 -42.30 9.15
C ASP A 395 3.64 -42.96 10.48
N GLY A 396 2.74 -43.81 10.99
CA GLY A 396 3.04 -44.76 12.08
C GLY A 396 2.64 -44.37 13.50
N ALA A 397 1.97 -43.24 13.76
CA ALA A 397 1.40 -42.95 15.09
C ALA A 397 -0.14 -42.91 15.04
N GLU A 398 -0.79 -43.76 15.83
CA GLU A 398 -2.24 -43.82 15.96
C GLU A 398 -2.85 -42.42 16.25
N SER A 399 -3.60 -41.93 15.26
CA SER A 399 -4.79 -41.08 15.36
C SER A 399 -4.89 -40.14 16.58
N ARG A 400 -4.11 -39.04 16.57
CA ARG A 400 -4.64 -37.75 17.00
C ARG A 400 -4.71 -36.85 15.78
N ARG A 401 -5.91 -36.72 15.18
CA ARG A 401 -6.20 -35.65 14.22
C ARG A 401 -6.07 -34.32 14.97
N THR A 402 -4.87 -33.78 15.05
CA THR A 402 -4.63 -32.45 15.63
C THR A 402 -4.97 -31.39 14.58
N VAL A 403 -5.55 -30.28 15.02
CA VAL A 403 -5.77 -29.12 14.16
C VAL A 403 -4.45 -28.38 14.07
N ALA A 404 -3.90 -28.26 12.86
CA ALA A 404 -2.78 -27.38 12.60
C ALA A 404 -3.32 -25.96 12.40
N TRP A 405 -2.66 -24.96 12.99
CA TRP A 405 -3.07 -23.57 12.85
C TRP A 405 -2.14 -22.86 11.86
N ALA A 406 -2.72 -22.45 10.73
CA ALA A 406 -2.10 -21.54 9.81
C ALA A 406 -2.38 -20.10 10.23
N PHE A 407 -1.44 -19.24 9.90
CA PHE A 407 -1.58 -17.83 10.09
C PHE A 407 -2.41 -17.19 8.96
N LEU A 408 -3.25 -16.21 9.30
CA LEU A 408 -4.04 -15.46 8.32
C LEU A 408 -3.70 -13.98 8.36
N VAL A 409 -3.52 -13.40 7.18
CA VAL A 409 -3.44 -11.94 7.02
C VAL A 409 -4.85 -11.40 6.84
N ALA A 410 -5.35 -10.69 7.85
CA ALA A 410 -6.71 -10.16 7.91
C ALA A 410 -6.82 -8.69 7.48
N GLY A 411 -5.70 -8.01 7.24
CA GLY A 411 -5.64 -6.64 6.73
C GLY A 411 -4.25 -6.29 6.20
N ARG A 412 -4.22 -5.52 5.11
CA ARG A 412 -3.03 -5.05 4.39
C ARG A 412 -3.11 -3.56 4.12
N ILE A 413 -1.97 -2.90 4.13
CA ILE A 413 -1.87 -1.47 3.88
C ILE A 413 -1.92 -1.11 2.39
N THR A 414 -1.50 -2.02 1.51
CA THR A 414 -1.47 -1.74 0.06
C THR A 414 -2.89 -1.51 -0.49
N PRO A 415 -3.19 -0.33 -1.08
CA PRO A 415 -4.49 -0.06 -1.66
C PRO A 415 -4.77 -0.91 -2.90
N CYS A 416 -6.02 -1.35 -3.07
CA CYS A 416 -6.45 -2.04 -4.29
C CYS A 416 -6.30 -1.14 -5.54
N LEU A 417 -6.40 0.18 -5.40
CA LEU A 417 -6.19 1.15 -6.49
C LEU A 417 -4.74 1.22 -7.01
N CYS A 418 -3.81 0.43 -6.44
CA CYS A 418 -2.50 0.19 -7.05
C CYS A 418 -2.58 -0.85 -8.19
N ASP A 419 -3.66 -1.63 -8.28
CA ASP A 419 -3.87 -2.59 -9.35
C ASP A 419 -4.30 -1.90 -10.66
N PRO A 420 -3.47 -1.94 -11.72
CA PRO A 420 -3.82 -1.30 -12.98
C PRO A 420 -5.06 -1.93 -13.64
N LYS A 421 -5.31 -3.23 -13.46
CA LYS A 421 -6.50 -3.90 -14.00
C LYS A 421 -7.77 -3.36 -13.33
N LEU A 422 -7.71 -3.19 -12.00
CA LEU A 422 -8.81 -2.59 -11.27
C LEU A 422 -9.07 -1.17 -11.77
N MET A 423 -8.06 -0.31 -11.83
CA MET A 423 -8.26 1.07 -12.30
C MET A 423 -8.88 1.14 -13.70
N CYS A 424 -8.43 0.28 -14.63
CA CYS A 424 -9.03 0.19 -15.95
C CYS A 424 -10.50 -0.22 -15.92
N SER A 425 -10.90 -1.10 -14.99
CA SER A 425 -12.31 -1.48 -14.82
C SER A 425 -13.17 -0.38 -14.18
N LEU A 426 -12.56 0.51 -13.38
CA LEU A 426 -13.26 1.61 -12.72
C LEU A 426 -13.41 2.84 -13.63
N GLU A 427 -12.48 3.07 -14.55
CA GLU A 427 -12.47 4.27 -15.40
C GLU A 427 -13.77 4.54 -16.16
N PRO A 428 -14.43 3.55 -16.79
CA PRO A 428 -15.69 3.77 -17.51
C PRO A 428 -16.81 4.23 -16.57
N LEU A 429 -16.80 3.73 -15.34
CA LEU A 429 -17.80 4.07 -14.33
C LEU A 429 -17.66 5.55 -13.94
N TYR A 430 -16.43 6.01 -13.68
CA TYR A 430 -16.15 7.40 -13.35
C TYR A 430 -16.47 8.42 -14.45
N ARG A 431 -16.48 8.02 -15.73
CA ARG A 431 -16.95 8.90 -16.83
C ARG A 431 -18.45 9.19 -16.75
N SER A 432 -19.21 8.19 -16.33
CA SER A 432 -20.67 8.23 -16.33
C SER A 432 -21.27 8.76 -15.02
N TRP A 433 -20.49 8.76 -13.94
CA TRP A 433 -20.99 9.04 -12.60
C TRP A 433 -20.79 10.49 -12.16
N ARG A 434 -21.81 11.03 -11.47
CA ARG A 434 -21.76 12.34 -10.81
C ARG A 434 -21.68 12.15 -9.29
N THR A 435 -20.46 12.07 -8.75
CA THR A 435 -20.18 11.89 -7.32
C THR A 435 -20.15 13.20 -6.54
N GLY A 436 -19.66 14.28 -7.16
CA GLY A 436 -19.49 15.61 -6.56
C GLY A 436 -18.18 16.26 -7.04
N GLU A 437 -18.19 17.57 -7.23
CA GLU A 437 -17.08 18.31 -7.89
C GLU A 437 -15.72 18.06 -7.23
N ALA A 438 -15.62 18.20 -5.90
CA ALA A 438 -14.37 18.02 -5.18
C ALA A 438 -13.76 16.62 -5.37
N HIS A 439 -14.59 15.56 -5.29
CA HIS A 439 -14.16 14.18 -5.54
C HIS A 439 -13.76 13.95 -6.99
N CYS A 440 -14.49 14.56 -7.94
CA CYS A 440 -14.17 14.45 -9.35
C CYS A 440 -12.74 14.92 -9.62
N PHE A 441 -12.35 16.06 -9.05
CA PHE A 441 -11.03 16.64 -9.25
C PHE A 441 -9.92 15.90 -8.51
N ALA A 442 -10.16 15.49 -7.26
CA ALA A 442 -9.14 14.85 -6.43
C ALA A 442 -8.90 13.38 -6.77
N CYS A 443 -9.89 12.67 -7.36
CA CYS A 443 -9.80 11.23 -7.62
C CYS A 443 -10.18 10.84 -9.06
N CYS A 444 -11.39 11.19 -9.52
CA CYS A 444 -11.93 10.68 -10.78
C CYS A 444 -11.09 11.11 -11.99
N TYR A 445 -10.81 12.41 -12.15
CA TYR A 445 -9.99 12.93 -13.25
C TYR A 445 -8.56 12.36 -13.23
N PRO A 446 -7.81 12.39 -12.11
CA PRO A 446 -6.48 11.77 -12.04
C PRO A 446 -6.47 10.28 -12.45
N LEU A 447 -7.50 9.52 -12.07
CA LEU A 447 -7.63 8.12 -12.47
C LEU A 447 -7.92 7.97 -13.97
N GLN A 448 -8.89 8.73 -14.49
CA GLN A 448 -9.27 8.71 -15.91
C GLN A 448 -8.10 9.10 -16.81
N VAL A 449 -7.38 10.18 -16.46
CA VAL A 449 -6.16 10.63 -17.14
C VAL A 449 -5.13 9.50 -17.20
N LYS A 450 -4.84 8.86 -16.05
CA LYS A 450 -3.84 7.79 -15.97
C LYS A 450 -4.21 6.59 -16.85
N VAL A 451 -5.46 6.14 -16.80
CA VAL A 451 -5.95 5.02 -17.62
C VAL A 451 -5.97 5.38 -19.11
N ALA A 452 -6.36 6.61 -19.47
CA ALA A 452 -6.31 7.07 -20.86
C ALA A 452 -4.88 7.00 -21.41
N MET A 453 -3.88 7.44 -20.64
CA MET A 453 -2.47 7.35 -21.03
C MET A 453 -1.99 5.90 -21.18
N TRP A 454 -2.39 5.00 -20.27
CA TRP A 454 -2.05 3.58 -20.36
C TRP A 454 -2.63 2.90 -21.60
N GLN A 455 -3.79 3.36 -22.05
CA GLN A 455 -4.48 2.84 -23.24
C GLN A 455 -4.05 3.56 -24.52
N GLY A 456 -3.07 4.48 -24.47
CA GLY A 456 -2.61 5.24 -25.63
C GLY A 456 -3.59 6.33 -26.10
N ARG A 457 -4.63 6.65 -25.32
CA ARG A 457 -5.61 7.70 -25.61
C ARG A 457 -5.10 9.06 -25.14
N VAL A 458 -4.00 9.50 -25.76
CA VAL A 458 -3.24 10.67 -25.32
C VAL A 458 -4.08 11.95 -25.38
N GLY A 459 -4.85 12.17 -26.46
CA GLY A 459 -5.73 13.33 -26.60
C GLY A 459 -6.79 13.42 -25.51
N ASP A 460 -7.45 12.30 -25.19
CA ASP A 460 -8.40 12.22 -24.06
C ASP A 460 -7.71 12.59 -22.75
N GLY A 461 -6.50 12.05 -22.51
CA GLY A 461 -5.72 12.31 -21.31
C GLY A 461 -5.38 13.79 -21.12
N LEU A 462 -4.94 14.47 -22.19
CA LEU A 462 -4.64 15.91 -22.15
C LEU A 462 -5.89 16.76 -21.90
N ASN A 463 -6.98 16.47 -22.62
CA ASN A 463 -8.24 17.20 -22.45
C ASN A 463 -8.78 17.08 -21.03
N LEU A 464 -8.78 15.85 -20.48
CA LEU A 464 -9.19 15.59 -19.10
C LEU A 464 -8.31 16.33 -18.08
N ALA A 465 -6.99 16.34 -18.29
CA ALA A 465 -6.06 17.02 -17.38
C ALA A 465 -6.19 18.54 -17.44
N SER A 466 -6.31 19.11 -18.63
CA SER A 466 -6.56 20.55 -18.85
C SER A 466 -7.87 20.97 -18.19
N THR A 467 -8.96 20.24 -18.45
CA THR A 467 -10.27 20.50 -17.81
C THR A 467 -10.17 20.42 -16.28
N ALA A 468 -9.46 19.42 -15.74
CA ALA A 468 -9.27 19.32 -14.30
C ALA A 468 -8.53 20.54 -13.73
N VAL A 469 -7.48 21.03 -14.40
CA VAL A 469 -6.75 22.23 -13.99
C VAL A 469 -7.64 23.47 -14.00
N GLU A 470 -8.39 23.70 -15.07
CA GLU A 470 -9.30 24.84 -15.20
C GLU A 470 -10.33 24.85 -14.07
N GLN A 471 -10.99 23.72 -13.85
CA GLN A 471 -12.07 23.60 -12.88
C GLN A 471 -11.58 23.70 -11.44
N VAL A 472 -10.45 23.07 -11.11
CA VAL A 472 -9.85 23.19 -9.77
C VAL A 472 -9.39 24.61 -9.51
N THR A 473 -8.77 25.26 -10.49
CA THR A 473 -8.31 26.64 -10.37
C THR A 473 -9.47 27.61 -10.17
N ALA A 474 -10.57 27.44 -10.92
CA ALA A 474 -11.76 28.25 -10.76
C ALA A 474 -12.41 28.10 -9.38
N ARG A 475 -12.35 26.89 -8.80
CA ARG A 475 -12.98 26.57 -7.51
C ARG A 475 -12.13 26.98 -6.30
N TYR A 476 -10.84 26.69 -6.31
CA TYR A 476 -9.96 26.81 -5.14
C TYR A 476 -8.93 27.95 -5.26
N GLY A 477 -8.82 28.58 -6.43
CA GLY A 477 -7.80 29.59 -6.72
C GLY A 477 -6.47 28.98 -7.19
N ASN A 478 -5.72 29.76 -7.96
CA ASN A 478 -4.47 29.36 -8.62
C ASN A 478 -3.30 29.13 -7.65
N THR A 479 -3.34 29.70 -6.44
CA THR A 479 -2.32 29.54 -5.40
C THR A 479 -2.63 28.39 -4.43
N SER A 480 -3.77 27.71 -4.58
CA SER A 480 -4.11 26.58 -3.71
C SER A 480 -3.25 25.35 -4.02
N ILE A 481 -2.88 24.58 -2.98
CA ILE A 481 -2.14 23.32 -3.16
C ILE A 481 -2.91 22.35 -4.08
N ARG A 482 -4.25 22.36 -4.04
CA ARG A 482 -5.12 21.59 -4.95
C ARG A 482 -4.89 21.94 -6.42
N ALA A 483 -4.92 23.22 -6.75
CA ALA A 483 -4.69 23.69 -8.11
C ALA A 483 -3.27 23.33 -8.57
N VAL A 484 -2.27 23.52 -7.71
CA VAL A 484 -0.88 23.18 -8.00
C VAL A 484 -0.69 21.69 -8.26
N GLN A 485 -1.37 20.80 -7.52
CA GLN A 485 -1.29 19.35 -7.76
C GLN A 485 -1.94 18.93 -9.09
N ALA A 486 -3.07 19.54 -9.45
CA ALA A 486 -3.70 19.34 -10.76
C ALA A 486 -2.77 19.83 -11.88
N GLN A 487 -2.20 21.03 -11.73
CA GLN A 487 -1.25 21.61 -12.68
C GLN A 487 -0.01 20.74 -12.83
N ARG A 488 0.56 20.25 -11.73
CA ARG A 488 1.71 19.34 -11.74
C ARG A 488 1.40 18.05 -12.51
N THR A 489 0.20 17.49 -12.34
CA THR A 489 -0.23 16.31 -13.11
C THR A 489 -0.28 16.62 -14.61
N PHE A 490 -0.89 17.74 -14.99
CA PHE A 490 -0.98 18.14 -16.40
C PHE A 490 0.39 18.46 -17.02
N MET A 491 1.23 19.19 -16.31
CA MET A 491 2.62 19.50 -16.68
C MET A 491 3.40 18.20 -17.04
N LYS A 492 3.32 17.17 -16.18
CA LYS A 492 4.01 15.90 -16.44
C LYS A 492 3.53 15.25 -17.73
N LEU A 493 2.23 15.27 -18.02
CA LEU A 493 1.68 14.69 -19.24
C LEU A 493 2.18 15.43 -20.48
N LEU A 494 2.18 16.76 -20.45
CA LEU A 494 2.70 17.58 -21.55
C LEU A 494 4.16 17.22 -21.85
N PHE A 495 4.99 17.03 -20.82
CA PHE A 495 6.38 16.58 -21.00
C PHE A 495 6.52 15.17 -21.60
N THR A 496 5.53 14.28 -21.44
CA THR A 496 5.58 12.94 -22.05
C THR A 496 5.34 12.95 -23.55
N ILE A 497 4.83 14.05 -24.11
CA ILE A 497 4.45 14.17 -25.52
C ILE A 497 5.48 15.06 -26.22
N PRO A 498 6.25 14.53 -27.19
CA PRO A 498 7.34 15.27 -27.81
C PRO A 498 6.80 16.35 -28.77
N SER A 499 6.47 17.51 -28.24
CA SER A 499 6.06 18.71 -28.98
C SER A 499 6.68 19.95 -28.33
N LEU A 500 7.23 20.84 -29.15
CA LEU A 500 7.84 22.08 -28.66
C LEU A 500 6.83 22.98 -27.93
N GLU A 501 5.58 23.00 -28.40
CA GLU A 501 4.48 23.74 -27.77
C GLU A 501 4.17 23.17 -26.38
N ASN A 502 3.96 21.86 -26.28
CA ASN A 502 3.69 21.18 -25.01
C ASN A 502 4.83 21.38 -24.01
N VAL A 503 6.08 21.28 -24.46
CA VAL A 503 7.26 21.47 -23.60
C VAL A 503 7.34 22.91 -23.07
N ARG A 504 7.02 23.92 -23.89
CA ARG A 504 6.99 25.33 -23.47
C ARG A 504 5.86 25.60 -22.47
N GLU A 505 4.67 25.08 -22.73
CA GLU A 505 3.54 25.18 -21.82
C GLU A 505 3.85 24.53 -20.47
N ALA A 506 4.34 23.29 -20.48
CA ALA A 506 4.73 22.56 -19.28
C ALA A 506 5.80 23.32 -18.48
N TYR A 507 6.79 23.89 -19.16
CA TYR A 507 7.83 24.68 -18.50
C TYR A 507 7.29 25.97 -17.85
N SER A 508 6.34 26.65 -18.50
CA SER A 508 5.65 27.80 -17.90
C SER A 508 4.90 27.38 -16.64
N MET A 509 4.20 26.25 -16.67
CA MET A 509 3.50 25.70 -15.51
C MET A 509 4.45 25.37 -14.36
N ALA A 510 5.61 24.75 -14.66
CA ALA A 510 6.62 24.40 -13.66
C ALA A 510 7.07 25.61 -12.83
N THR A 511 7.23 26.77 -13.50
CA THR A 511 7.62 28.02 -12.85
C THR A 511 6.55 28.48 -11.86
N CYS A 512 5.27 28.52 -12.29
CA CYS A 512 4.16 28.88 -11.41
C CYS A 512 4.02 27.93 -10.21
N ILE A 513 4.13 26.62 -10.44
CA ILE A 513 4.08 25.59 -9.40
C ILE A 513 5.16 25.83 -8.34
N LEU A 514 6.40 26.08 -8.77
CA LEU A 514 7.54 26.27 -7.87
C LEU A 514 7.41 27.56 -7.06
N GLU A 515 6.86 28.64 -7.62
CA GLU A 515 6.58 29.87 -6.85
C GLU A 515 5.56 29.61 -5.74
N VAL A 516 4.44 28.96 -6.03
CA VAL A 516 3.42 28.67 -4.99
C VAL A 516 4.00 27.77 -3.88
N TYR A 517 4.81 26.78 -4.25
CA TYR A 517 5.47 25.90 -3.28
C TYR A 517 6.52 26.61 -2.41
N LYS A 518 7.06 27.77 -2.79
CA LYS A 518 7.97 28.51 -1.90
C LYS A 518 7.28 28.94 -0.61
N ASP A 519 5.99 29.29 -0.70
CA ASP A 519 5.21 29.83 0.40
C ASP A 519 4.39 28.76 1.14
N HIS A 520 4.06 27.64 0.47
CA HIS A 520 3.09 26.67 0.97
C HIS A 520 3.63 25.25 1.17
N ALA A 521 4.89 24.97 0.81
CA ALA A 521 5.45 23.62 0.89
C ALA A 521 6.84 23.60 1.55
N GLY A 522 7.13 22.49 2.24
CA GLY A 522 8.41 22.25 2.89
C GLY A 522 9.58 22.09 1.90
N PRO A 523 10.83 22.21 2.38
CA PRO A 523 12.03 22.09 1.54
C PRO A 523 12.11 20.74 0.81
N ILE A 524 11.62 19.65 1.42
CA ILE A 524 11.62 18.33 0.80
C ILE A 524 10.65 18.26 -0.38
N THR A 525 9.41 18.74 -0.23
CA THR A 525 8.41 18.76 -1.29
C THR A 525 8.88 19.62 -2.46
N ARG A 526 9.47 20.78 -2.16
CA ARG A 526 10.11 21.65 -3.16
C ARG A 526 11.26 20.93 -3.89
N ALA A 527 12.15 20.27 -3.16
CA ALA A 527 13.26 19.52 -3.76
C ALA A 527 12.76 18.39 -4.68
N LYS A 528 11.75 17.62 -4.25
CA LYS A 528 11.11 16.58 -5.07
C LYS A 528 10.50 17.16 -6.33
N CYS A 529 9.88 18.34 -6.26
CA CYS A 529 9.35 19.03 -7.43
C CYS A 529 10.47 19.45 -8.40
N HIS A 530 11.55 20.04 -7.91
CA HIS A 530 12.73 20.35 -8.73
C HIS A 530 13.32 19.10 -9.41
N ILE A 531 13.48 18.00 -8.67
CA ILE A 531 13.95 16.72 -9.22
C ILE A 531 13.01 16.24 -10.35
N GLU A 532 11.70 16.29 -10.13
CA GLU A 532 10.70 15.88 -11.11
C GLU A 532 10.78 16.74 -12.39
N VAL A 533 10.83 18.06 -12.25
CA VAL A 533 10.95 18.99 -13.38
C VAL A 533 12.27 18.74 -14.12
N GLY A 534 13.37 18.54 -13.41
CA GLY A 534 14.67 18.22 -14.01
C GLY A 534 14.63 16.96 -14.87
N TYR A 535 14.01 15.88 -14.38
CA TYR A 535 13.85 14.66 -15.17
C TYR A 535 12.89 14.82 -16.36
N CYS A 536 11.82 15.60 -16.20
CA CYS A 536 10.92 15.91 -17.31
C CYS A 536 11.62 16.68 -18.43
N LEU A 537 12.44 17.67 -18.08
CA LEU A 537 13.26 18.43 -19.01
C LEU A 537 14.29 17.53 -19.71
N LEU A 538 14.94 16.61 -18.99
CA LEU A 538 15.84 15.64 -19.62
C LEU A 538 15.13 14.78 -20.67
N GLY A 539 13.90 14.34 -20.38
CA GLY A 539 13.06 13.63 -21.35
C GLY A 539 12.71 14.47 -22.59
N ALA A 540 12.55 15.78 -22.41
CA ALA A 540 12.24 16.73 -23.48
C ALA A 540 13.49 17.23 -24.26
N SER A 541 14.69 16.78 -23.90
CA SER A 541 15.96 17.23 -24.52
C SER A 541 16.07 16.94 -26.02
N ALA A 542 15.31 15.95 -26.52
CA ALA A 542 15.22 15.66 -27.96
C ALA A 542 14.47 16.75 -28.75
N VAL A 543 13.69 17.61 -28.07
CA VAL A 543 12.80 18.60 -28.69
C VAL A 543 13.24 20.03 -28.39
N MET A 544 13.89 20.28 -27.25
CA MET A 544 14.36 21.61 -26.84
C MET A 544 15.72 21.51 -26.15
N ASN A 545 16.59 22.51 -26.33
CA ASN A 545 17.85 22.59 -25.60
C ASN A 545 17.59 23.03 -24.15
N VAL A 546 17.35 22.05 -23.27
CA VAL A 546 16.98 22.26 -21.86
C VAL A 546 17.91 21.60 -20.85
N VAL A 547 19.01 20.98 -21.32
CA VAL A 547 19.92 20.24 -20.44
C VAL A 547 20.53 21.14 -19.36
N GLY A 548 20.89 22.38 -19.71
CA GLY A 548 21.39 23.37 -18.75
C GLY A 548 20.34 23.82 -17.72
N GLU A 549 19.07 23.91 -18.11
CA GLU A 549 17.95 24.21 -17.19
C GLU A 549 17.68 23.02 -16.26
N ALA A 550 17.65 21.79 -16.80
CA ALA A 550 17.50 20.58 -16.00
C ALA A 550 18.58 20.49 -14.90
N ALA A 551 19.84 20.81 -15.25
CA ALA A 551 20.93 20.85 -14.29
C ALA A 551 20.71 21.90 -13.18
N ARG A 552 20.18 23.08 -13.51
CA ARG A 552 19.83 24.12 -12.51
C ARG A 552 18.75 23.63 -11.55
N HIS A 553 17.74 22.89 -12.02
CA HIS A 553 16.75 22.28 -11.15
C HIS A 553 17.37 21.24 -10.20
N PHE A 554 18.26 20.38 -10.69
CA PHE A 554 18.95 19.43 -9.81
C PHE A 554 19.84 20.13 -8.77
N GLN A 555 20.59 21.16 -9.16
CA GLN A 555 21.39 21.96 -8.21
C GLN A 555 20.52 22.64 -7.16
N ALA A 556 19.36 23.19 -7.55
CA ALA A 556 18.40 23.76 -6.60
C ALA A 556 17.87 22.68 -5.62
N ALA A 557 17.63 21.47 -6.10
CA ALA A 557 17.26 20.35 -5.23
C ALA A 557 18.39 19.95 -4.27
N GLU A 558 19.66 19.93 -4.70
CA GLU A 558 20.80 19.68 -3.80
C GLU A 558 20.88 20.70 -2.67
N GLN A 559 20.65 21.98 -2.98
CA GLN A 559 20.64 23.06 -1.99
C GLN A 559 19.49 22.94 -0.97
N LEU A 560 18.36 22.36 -1.37
CA LEU A 560 17.22 22.11 -0.49
C LEU A 560 17.41 20.84 0.37
N LEU A 561 18.24 19.88 -0.08
CA LEU A 561 18.44 18.58 0.57
C LEU A 561 19.69 18.54 1.48
N LEU A 562 20.06 19.66 2.10
CA LEU A 562 21.23 19.78 2.99
C LEU A 562 21.06 19.15 4.38
N LEU A 563 19.91 18.54 4.66
CA LEU A 563 19.65 17.87 5.94
C LEU A 563 20.60 16.68 6.13
N ALA A 564 21.41 16.72 7.19
CA ALA A 564 22.40 15.68 7.48
C ALA A 564 21.79 14.28 7.61
N SER A 565 20.53 14.17 8.05
CA SER A 565 19.83 12.89 8.15
C SER A 565 19.64 12.18 6.81
N LEU A 566 19.55 12.95 5.71
CA LEU A 566 19.41 12.39 4.36
C LEU A 566 20.72 11.83 3.82
N ARG A 567 21.86 12.28 4.34
CA ARG A 567 23.22 11.76 4.04
C ARG A 567 23.53 10.49 4.83
N SER A 568 22.54 9.63 5.01
CA SER A 568 22.61 8.39 5.76
C SER A 568 21.79 7.30 5.09
N SER A 569 21.87 6.08 5.63
CA SER A 569 21.04 4.95 5.17
C SER A 569 19.53 5.26 5.13
N ASN A 570 19.04 6.20 5.94
CA ASN A 570 17.61 6.47 6.04
C ASN A 570 17.08 7.27 4.84
N GLY A 571 17.85 8.24 4.31
CA GLY A 571 17.40 9.17 3.28
C GLY A 571 18.23 9.16 1.99
N ALA A 572 19.20 8.25 1.88
CA ALA A 572 20.11 8.17 0.74
C ALA A 572 19.36 8.10 -0.60
N TRP A 573 18.24 7.35 -0.66
CA TRP A 573 17.42 7.20 -1.85
C TRP A 573 17.01 8.55 -2.49
N LEU A 574 16.67 9.55 -1.67
CA LEU A 574 16.25 10.89 -2.10
C LEU A 574 17.47 11.77 -2.35
N TYR A 575 18.44 11.70 -1.44
CA TYR A 575 19.64 12.53 -1.46
C TYR A 575 20.45 12.37 -2.74
N LEU A 576 20.52 11.17 -3.30
CA LEU A 576 21.26 10.90 -4.55
C LEU A 576 20.51 11.26 -5.83
N GLN A 577 19.21 11.57 -5.77
CA GLN A 577 18.42 11.84 -6.99
C GLN A 577 18.94 13.03 -7.79
N PRO A 578 19.28 14.18 -7.17
CA PRO A 578 19.83 15.30 -7.92
C PRO A 578 21.16 14.98 -8.58
N SER A 579 22.09 14.32 -7.87
CA SER A 579 23.39 13.98 -8.40
C SER A 579 23.28 12.95 -9.54
N LEU A 580 22.36 11.99 -9.44
CA LEU A 580 22.02 11.12 -10.56
C LEU A 580 21.50 11.93 -11.76
N GLY A 581 20.62 12.89 -11.52
CA GLY A 581 20.12 13.82 -12.54
C GLY A 581 21.24 14.61 -13.23
N LEU A 582 22.22 15.12 -12.48
CA LEU A 582 23.39 15.82 -13.02
C LEU A 582 24.26 14.93 -13.90
N VAL A 583 24.46 13.67 -13.52
CA VAL A 583 25.14 12.68 -14.37
C VAL A 583 24.37 12.47 -15.69
N ARG A 584 23.04 12.40 -15.64
CA ARG A 584 22.19 12.32 -16.85
C ARG A 584 22.25 13.57 -17.71
N CYS A 585 22.34 14.77 -17.11
CA CYS A 585 22.57 16.00 -17.87
C CYS A 585 23.89 15.93 -18.65
N ARG A 586 24.96 15.44 -18.03
CA ARG A 586 26.28 15.32 -18.66
C ARG A 586 26.29 14.31 -19.82
N GLN A 587 25.60 13.18 -19.67
CA GLN A 587 25.39 12.18 -20.73
C GLN A 587 24.81 12.79 -22.01
N LEU A 588 23.85 13.71 -21.84
CA LEU A 588 23.12 14.30 -22.97
C LEU A 588 23.80 15.56 -23.53
N GLY A 589 24.46 16.37 -22.69
CA GLY A 589 25.02 17.68 -23.04
C GLY A 589 26.49 17.66 -23.46
N GLN A 590 26.90 16.75 -24.35
CA GLN A 590 28.31 16.49 -24.75
C GLN A 590 29.28 17.70 -24.61
N GLN A 591 30.40 17.47 -23.93
CA GLN A 591 31.56 18.33 -23.65
C GLN A 591 31.34 19.63 -22.84
N ASP A 592 30.21 20.35 -22.98
CA ASP A 592 29.93 21.64 -22.29
C ASP A 592 28.91 21.53 -21.14
N GLY A 593 28.66 20.32 -20.63
CA GLY A 593 27.78 20.08 -19.50
C GLY A 593 28.14 20.92 -18.23
N PRO A 594 27.15 21.44 -17.49
CA PRO A 594 27.33 22.49 -16.48
C PRO A 594 27.98 22.05 -15.16
N VAL A 595 28.22 20.75 -14.94
CA VAL A 595 28.81 20.24 -13.68
C VAL A 595 29.95 19.26 -13.99
N PRO A 596 31.17 19.48 -13.43
CA PRO A 596 32.26 18.52 -13.51
C PRO A 596 31.93 17.23 -12.76
N LEU A 597 31.93 16.08 -13.43
CA LEU A 597 31.60 14.77 -12.80
C LEU A 597 32.51 14.43 -11.62
N LYS A 598 33.77 14.87 -11.65
CA LYS A 598 34.72 14.67 -10.54
C LYS A 598 34.23 15.26 -9.21
N ALA A 599 33.42 16.31 -9.25
CA ALA A 599 32.86 16.92 -8.03
C ALA A 599 31.92 15.97 -7.27
N LEU A 600 31.30 15.01 -7.98
CA LEU A 600 30.35 14.05 -7.40
C LEU A 600 31.03 12.83 -6.76
N VAL A 601 32.30 12.55 -7.11
CA VAL A 601 33.02 11.33 -6.71
C VAL A 601 33.18 11.24 -5.19
N ALA A 602 33.61 12.33 -4.55
CA ALA A 602 33.88 12.33 -3.11
C ALA A 602 32.61 12.02 -2.30
N ASP A 603 31.49 12.64 -2.69
CA ASP A 603 30.20 12.43 -2.01
C ASP A 603 29.61 11.04 -2.32
N ALA A 604 29.73 10.56 -3.56
CA ALA A 604 29.34 9.19 -3.93
C ALA A 604 30.11 8.13 -3.10
N LEU A 605 31.42 8.30 -2.94
CA LEU A 605 32.24 7.41 -2.10
C LEU A 605 31.90 7.53 -0.62
N TYR A 606 31.53 8.71 -0.14
CA TYR A 606 31.04 8.88 1.24
C TYR A 606 29.73 8.11 1.44
N LEU A 607 28.73 8.32 0.57
CA LEU A 607 27.43 7.65 0.65
C LEU A 607 27.57 6.13 0.55
N SER A 608 28.48 5.62 -0.28
CA SER A 608 28.73 4.18 -0.40
C SER A 608 29.19 3.50 0.91
N ARG A 609 29.71 4.30 1.85
CA ARG A 609 30.16 3.88 3.18
C ARG A 609 29.11 4.16 4.26
N ALA A 610 28.37 5.26 4.14
CA ALA A 610 27.38 5.71 5.12
C ALA A 610 25.99 5.05 4.95
N ALA A 611 25.63 4.66 3.73
CA ALA A 611 24.37 4.02 3.41
C ALA A 611 24.47 2.49 3.47
N ALA A 612 23.39 1.84 3.92
CA ALA A 612 23.23 0.40 3.82
C ALA A 612 23.26 -0.03 2.35
N PRO A 613 23.83 -1.20 2.02
CA PRO A 613 23.88 -1.69 0.64
C PRO A 613 22.49 -1.78 0.00
N ALA A 614 22.28 -1.02 -1.08
CA ALA A 614 20.99 -0.95 -1.79
C ALA A 614 21.18 -0.83 -3.30
N ASP A 615 20.22 -1.36 -4.06
CA ASP A 615 20.27 -1.38 -5.53
C ASP A 615 20.23 0.04 -6.13
N TYR A 616 19.46 0.96 -5.55
CA TYR A 616 19.41 2.34 -6.04
C TYR A 616 20.78 3.04 -5.92
N CYS A 617 21.54 2.76 -4.86
CA CYS A 617 22.86 3.36 -4.62
C CYS A 617 23.88 2.73 -5.57
N THR A 618 23.85 1.40 -5.71
CA THR A 618 24.67 0.67 -6.67
C THR A 618 24.43 1.16 -8.10
N LYS A 619 23.16 1.38 -8.49
CA LYS A 619 22.81 1.91 -9.81
C LYS A 619 23.35 3.32 -10.03
N TYR A 620 23.27 4.20 -9.04
CA TYR A 620 23.88 5.54 -9.14
C TYR A 620 25.40 5.45 -9.33
N LEU A 621 26.08 4.67 -8.50
CA LEU A 621 27.53 4.47 -8.61
C LEU A 621 27.93 3.89 -9.97
N TRP A 622 27.19 2.90 -10.46
CA TRP A 622 27.44 2.30 -11.77
C TRP A 622 27.32 3.34 -12.89
N VAL A 623 26.23 4.12 -12.90
CA VAL A 623 26.02 5.17 -13.91
C VAL A 623 27.11 6.23 -13.84
N LEU A 624 27.45 6.74 -12.65
CA LEU A 624 28.52 7.72 -12.47
C LEU A 624 29.88 7.17 -12.95
N GLY A 625 30.22 5.93 -12.58
CA GLY A 625 31.47 5.29 -12.97
C GLY A 625 31.60 5.15 -14.48
N MET A 626 30.53 4.75 -15.15
CA MET A 626 30.49 4.64 -16.62
C MET A 626 30.70 5.98 -17.32
N GLU A 627 30.11 7.06 -16.81
CA GLU A 627 30.30 8.39 -17.40
C GLU A 627 31.70 8.95 -17.15
N LEU A 628 32.28 8.69 -15.97
CA LEU A 628 33.68 9.03 -15.71
C LEU A 628 34.63 8.33 -16.69
N ALA A 629 34.36 7.07 -17.03
CA ALA A 629 35.15 6.34 -18.03
C ALA A 629 35.00 6.95 -19.44
N ALA A 630 33.78 7.36 -19.82
CA ALA A 630 33.53 8.03 -21.10
C ALA A 630 34.30 9.36 -21.22
N GLU A 631 34.49 10.08 -20.11
CA GLU A 631 35.32 11.29 -20.02
C GLU A 631 36.83 11.02 -19.77
N ARG A 632 37.27 9.75 -19.84
CA ARG A 632 38.66 9.32 -19.61
C ARG A 632 39.19 9.63 -18.20
N HIS A 633 38.30 9.75 -17.22
CA HIS A 633 38.63 9.81 -15.79
C HIS A 633 38.70 8.39 -15.22
N TYR A 634 39.63 7.60 -15.76
CA TYR A 634 39.71 6.16 -15.51
C TYR A 634 40.01 5.81 -14.05
N ALA A 635 40.87 6.57 -13.37
CA ALA A 635 41.19 6.33 -11.96
C ALA A 635 39.96 6.44 -11.05
N GLU A 636 39.21 7.53 -11.18
CA GLU A 636 37.98 7.76 -10.42
C GLU A 636 36.87 6.78 -10.83
N SER A 637 36.75 6.48 -12.13
CA SER A 637 35.79 5.50 -12.64
C SER A 637 36.03 4.11 -12.04
N ALA A 638 37.26 3.60 -12.09
CA ALA A 638 37.63 2.31 -11.56
C ALA A 638 37.32 2.20 -10.06
N GLN A 639 37.61 3.26 -9.30
CA GLN A 639 37.30 3.32 -7.86
C GLN A 639 35.79 3.24 -7.60
N ILE A 640 34.99 4.01 -8.34
CA ILE A 640 33.53 4.04 -8.19
C ILE A 640 32.90 2.71 -8.60
N LEU A 641 33.28 2.14 -9.75
CA LEU A 641 32.74 0.87 -10.25
C LEU A 641 33.11 -0.31 -9.33
N THR A 642 34.34 -0.35 -8.84
CA THR A 642 34.76 -1.35 -7.84
C THR A 642 33.93 -1.22 -6.55
N THR A 643 33.62 0.01 -6.13
CA THR A 643 32.77 0.26 -4.97
C THR A 643 31.33 -0.19 -5.21
N ALA A 644 30.77 0.08 -6.39
CA ALA A 644 29.46 -0.40 -6.82
C ALA A 644 29.40 -1.93 -6.78
N TYR A 645 30.40 -2.61 -7.35
CA TYR A 645 30.49 -4.07 -7.37
C TYR A 645 30.54 -4.68 -5.96
N ARG A 646 31.35 -4.10 -5.06
CA ARG A 646 31.40 -4.51 -3.64
C ARG A 646 30.09 -4.26 -2.90
N MET A 647 29.36 -3.20 -3.25
CA MET A 647 28.04 -2.94 -2.67
C MET A 647 27.02 -3.97 -3.16
N ALA A 648 26.95 -4.22 -4.47
CA ALA A 648 26.06 -5.20 -5.08
C ALA A 648 26.20 -6.60 -4.44
N LYS A 649 27.44 -7.05 -4.20
CA LYS A 649 27.75 -8.31 -3.53
C LYS A 649 27.24 -8.41 -2.08
N ARG A 650 27.08 -7.28 -1.39
CA ARG A 650 26.58 -7.22 -0.01
C ARG A 650 25.07 -7.04 0.07
N THR A 651 24.43 -6.67 -1.03
CA THR A 651 22.98 -6.51 -1.10
C THR A 651 22.31 -7.89 -1.17
N GLN A 652 21.61 -8.29 -0.09
CA GLN A 652 21.09 -9.65 0.11
C GLN A 652 20.18 -10.19 -1.01
N ARG A 653 19.56 -9.31 -1.81
CA ARG A 653 18.67 -9.66 -2.94
C ARG A 653 18.78 -8.65 -4.07
N THR A 654 20.00 -8.40 -4.56
CA THR A 654 20.20 -7.46 -5.67
C THR A 654 19.49 -7.95 -6.93
N ARG A 655 18.80 -7.04 -7.63
CA ARG A 655 18.19 -7.27 -8.94
C ARG A 655 19.07 -6.79 -10.09
N LEU A 656 20.24 -6.23 -9.77
CA LEU A 656 21.17 -5.72 -10.76
C LEU A 656 21.95 -6.87 -11.38
N ASP A 657 22.32 -6.70 -12.64
CA ASP A 657 23.19 -7.61 -13.35
C ASP A 657 24.64 -7.44 -12.85
N VAL A 658 24.97 -8.22 -11.81
CA VAL A 658 26.27 -8.16 -11.13
C VAL A 658 27.41 -8.58 -12.06
N ASP A 659 27.15 -9.51 -12.99
CA ASP A 659 28.14 -9.98 -13.94
C ASP A 659 28.45 -8.92 -14.99
N ARG A 660 27.44 -8.22 -15.49
CA ARG A 660 27.64 -7.06 -16.35
C ARG A 660 28.37 -5.93 -15.63
N LEU A 661 28.01 -5.62 -14.38
CA LEU A 661 28.74 -4.62 -13.58
C LEU A 661 30.21 -5.00 -13.40
N HIS A 662 30.49 -6.28 -13.17
CA HIS A 662 31.84 -6.80 -13.08
C HIS A 662 32.61 -6.65 -14.40
N GLY A 663 32.00 -7.02 -15.53
CA GLY A 663 32.57 -6.87 -16.87
C GLY A 663 32.84 -5.41 -17.23
N ASP A 664 31.91 -4.50 -16.92
CA ASP A 664 32.09 -3.06 -17.11
C ASP A 664 33.26 -2.53 -16.26
N THR A 665 33.42 -3.01 -15.02
CA THR A 665 34.55 -2.66 -14.15
C THR A 665 35.88 -3.11 -14.76
N LEU A 666 35.95 -4.35 -15.27
CA LEU A 666 37.17 -4.89 -15.90
C LEU A 666 37.54 -4.15 -17.20
N ARG A 667 36.53 -3.78 -18.00
CA ARG A 667 36.75 -3.00 -19.22
C ARG A 667 37.41 -1.67 -18.90
N VAL A 668 36.95 -0.96 -17.86
CA VAL A 668 37.57 0.32 -17.45
C VAL A 668 39.03 0.16 -17.04
N TYR A 669 39.39 -0.89 -16.30
CA TYR A 669 40.81 -1.16 -15.99
C TYR A 669 41.64 -1.45 -17.25
N SER A 670 41.07 -2.21 -18.17
CA SER A 670 41.73 -2.56 -19.45
C SER A 670 41.94 -1.32 -20.33
N ASP A 671 40.96 -0.41 -20.36
CA ASP A 671 41.01 0.83 -21.13
C ASP A 671 41.92 1.89 -20.48
N TRP A 672 42.12 1.83 -19.16
CA TRP A 672 42.96 2.78 -18.42
C TRP A 672 44.44 2.59 -18.75
N ASP A 673 44.95 1.38 -18.54
CA ASP A 673 46.33 1.00 -18.83
C ASP A 673 46.36 -0.51 -19.15
N PRO A 674 46.27 -0.88 -20.45
CA PRO A 674 46.25 -2.28 -20.87
C PRO A 674 47.49 -3.06 -20.42
N GLU A 675 48.67 -2.42 -20.41
CA GLU A 675 49.93 -3.09 -20.08
C GLU A 675 50.03 -3.34 -18.57
N GLN A 676 49.64 -2.37 -17.75
CA GLN A 676 49.67 -2.49 -16.30
C GLN A 676 48.61 -3.47 -15.77
N TYR A 677 47.39 -3.45 -16.33
CA TYR A 677 46.24 -4.17 -15.76
C TYR A 677 45.90 -5.49 -16.47
N ALA A 678 46.56 -5.87 -17.57
CA ALA A 678 46.30 -7.14 -18.28
C ALA A 678 46.30 -8.37 -17.37
N ALA A 679 47.33 -8.52 -16.52
CA ALA A 679 47.45 -9.65 -15.60
C ALA A 679 46.34 -9.64 -14.52
N TYR A 680 45.99 -8.46 -14.01
CA TYR A 680 44.93 -8.27 -13.03
C TYR A 680 43.55 -8.61 -13.62
N CYS A 681 43.26 -8.14 -14.83
CA CYS A 681 42.01 -8.41 -15.54
C CYS A 681 41.87 -9.90 -15.91
N THR A 682 42.96 -10.55 -16.34
CA THR A 682 42.98 -11.99 -16.67
C THR A 682 42.68 -12.84 -15.44
N ALA A 683 43.38 -12.57 -14.33
CA ALA A 683 43.22 -13.37 -13.12
C ALA A 683 41.85 -13.19 -12.43
N ILE A 684 41.25 -12.00 -12.52
CA ILE A 684 39.87 -11.77 -12.03
C ILE A 684 38.82 -12.38 -12.96
N ALA A 685 39.03 -12.38 -14.28
CA ALA A 685 38.14 -13.03 -15.25
C ALA A 685 38.12 -14.56 -15.10
N GLU A 686 39.24 -15.16 -14.70
CA GLU A 686 39.39 -16.61 -14.48
C GLU A 686 38.97 -17.08 -13.07
N GLY A 687 38.51 -16.16 -12.21
CA GLY A 687 38.04 -16.48 -10.85
C GLY A 687 39.17 -16.80 -9.85
N ALA A 688 40.42 -16.49 -10.19
CA ALA A 688 41.55 -16.68 -9.29
C ALA A 688 41.59 -15.58 -8.21
N ARG A 689 41.88 -15.95 -6.95
CA ARG A 689 42.22 -14.97 -5.91
C ARG A 689 43.59 -14.38 -6.24
N VAL A 690 43.60 -13.16 -6.76
CA VAL A 690 44.82 -12.34 -6.87
C VAL A 690 45.16 -11.77 -5.49
N PRO A 691 46.44 -11.75 -5.07
CA PRO A 691 46.88 -11.17 -3.79
C PRO A 691 46.44 -9.73 -3.54
#